data_AF-A0A924H3U1-F1
#
_entry.id   AF-A0A924H3U1-F1
#
_cell.length_a   1.000
_cell.length_b   1.000
_cell.length_c   1.000
_cell.angle_alpha   90.00
_cell.angle_beta   90.00
_cell.angle_gamma   90.00
#
_symmetry.space_group_name_H-M   'P 1'
#
loop_
_entity.id
_entity.type
_entity.pdbx_description
1 polymer ?
#
loop_
_entity_poly.entity_id
_entity_poly.type
_entity_poly.pdbx_seq_one_letter_code
_entity_poly.pdbx_strand_id
1 'polypeptide(L)'
;PDAKHLWDLRIDANSGAILAKNDLTLSCNFGDAKSKNNNTGINFSFENIVFNTQTNTSVLVNPASYRVIPFNYESPNHHAFELISTAGNALASPNGWHDSNAIGGTTATLKYTFTRGNNALAQEDADGNNGSGIRADGGAGLNFDFPYGGQTALPTAYTSASTTNLFYMMNAIHDIWYQYGFNEASGNFQQNNLGRGGVVTPTGDYVFADAQDGYSQATATLNNANFSTPNDGSRPRVQMFLWTAGAPPTNYLNVNGPISIAGPREATTNVFEGTDRIAVPTAPNGITSDLVLYNNNPTPPEYHSACQAPTNAFDLAGKITLIKRGGCFFNLKVKNAQDAGATAVIVMDSIPNNPTRLSMSSTGILGITIPAVFVSKEVGDELLAQMLSGAVNVTLESPSGLYLYADGDFDNGIIAHEYGHGISNRLIGGGVNASCMTNGEQMGEGWSDWFGLMLQIQPGDSGASARGIGTYAINQPITGDGIRQYPYSTNFAVNPHTLADSNDDEPHNRGETWTATLWDLTWAYISKYGYDPDIYNGTGGNNKVMRLVIDALKLQACNGASFISGRDNIFAADQATTGGQDYCLIAEVFQKRGMGLNASSGSADVATDQVEDFTPFPPGPNCVLSINYFSNEELIRVYPNPSNGLVNVRINQFVGKVNFQVVDINGRIVFDSTDENFNIEKSIDLNYLQKGMYILKVSNESLNYNEKIIIK
;
A
#
# COMPACT_ATOMS: atom_id res chain seq x y z
N PRO A 1 -10.29 3.03 25.18
CA PRO A 1 -10.69 2.12 24.08
C PRO A 1 -9.54 2.10 23.06
N ASP A 2 -9.10 0.91 22.66
CA ASP A 2 -7.91 0.67 21.83
C ASP A 2 -8.15 0.80 20.32
N ALA A 3 -9.33 1.32 19.90
CA ALA A 3 -9.77 1.58 18.53
C ALA A 3 -9.67 0.42 17.51
N LYS A 4 -9.25 -0.77 17.96
CA LYS A 4 -9.27 -2.02 17.18
C LYS A 4 -10.63 -2.31 16.56
N HIS A 5 -11.68 -1.82 17.19
CA HIS A 5 -13.04 -1.92 16.71
C HIS A 5 -13.78 -0.61 16.93
N LEU A 6 -14.51 -0.16 15.92
CA LEU A 6 -15.43 0.98 15.99
C LEU A 6 -16.83 0.49 15.62
N TRP A 7 -17.66 0.18 16.60
CA TRP A 7 -18.95 -0.46 16.35
C TRP A 7 -20.06 0.54 15.98
N ASP A 8 -20.69 0.36 14.82
CA ASP A 8 -22.02 0.89 14.51
C ASP A 8 -23.09 -0.12 14.98
N LEU A 9 -23.93 0.31 15.92
CA LEU A 9 -24.98 -0.50 16.52
C LEU A 9 -26.34 0.06 16.15
N ARG A 10 -27.15 -0.74 15.44
CA ARG A 10 -28.58 -0.45 15.30
C ARG A 10 -29.31 -1.13 16.45
N ILE A 11 -29.96 -0.35 17.29
CA ILE A 11 -30.69 -0.85 18.46
C ILE A 11 -32.18 -0.59 18.22
N ASP A 12 -32.99 -1.62 18.43
CA ASP A 12 -34.45 -1.48 18.44
C ASP A 12 -34.84 -0.57 19.61
N ALA A 13 -35.41 0.59 19.29
CA ALA A 13 -35.70 1.62 20.28
C ALA A 13 -36.74 1.19 21.34
N ASN A 14 -37.53 0.14 21.08
CA ASN A 14 -38.61 -0.31 21.99
C ASN A 14 -38.19 -1.48 22.88
N SER A 15 -37.36 -2.38 22.38
CA SER A 15 -36.94 -3.61 23.07
C SER A 15 -35.51 -3.55 23.60
N GLY A 16 -34.69 -2.59 23.13
CA GLY A 16 -33.27 -2.52 23.44
C GLY A 16 -32.44 -3.64 22.78
N ALA A 17 -33.05 -4.44 21.91
CA ALA A 17 -32.35 -5.50 21.19
C ALA A 17 -31.40 -4.90 20.13
N ILE A 18 -30.19 -5.45 20.02
CA ILE A 18 -29.25 -5.10 18.96
C ILE A 18 -29.74 -5.76 17.67
N LEU A 19 -30.13 -4.95 16.69
CA LEU A 19 -30.61 -5.36 15.37
C LEU A 19 -29.47 -5.55 14.37
N ALA A 20 -28.42 -4.74 14.47
CA ALA A 20 -27.20 -4.85 13.66
C ALA A 20 -25.98 -4.39 14.46
N LYS A 21 -24.84 -5.02 14.23
CA LYS A 21 -23.55 -4.68 14.82
C LYS A 21 -22.48 -4.78 13.73
N ASN A 22 -22.01 -3.64 13.26
CA ASN A 22 -21.01 -3.54 12.21
C ASN A 22 -19.73 -2.93 12.76
N ASP A 23 -18.58 -3.47 12.37
CA ASP A 23 -17.30 -2.84 12.68
C ASP A 23 -16.95 -1.86 11.56
N LEU A 24 -16.66 -0.62 11.93
CA LEU A 24 -16.23 0.45 11.03
C LEU A 24 -14.71 0.55 10.92
N THR A 25 -13.96 -0.23 11.71
CA THR A 25 -12.51 -0.35 11.56
C THR A 25 -12.22 -1.45 10.54
N LEU A 26 -11.75 -1.07 9.35
CA LEU A 26 -11.25 -2.00 8.35
C LEU A 26 -9.77 -2.24 8.59
N SER A 27 -9.40 -3.49 8.89
CA SER A 27 -8.01 -3.88 9.21
C SER A 27 -7.52 -4.96 8.25
N CYS A 28 -6.31 -4.81 7.71
CA CYS A 28 -5.83 -5.64 6.61
C CYS A 28 -4.91 -6.78 7.08
N ASN A 29 -5.42 -7.90 7.62
CA ASN A 29 -4.53 -8.95 8.13
C ASN A 29 -3.90 -9.81 7.01
N PHE A 30 -2.61 -9.61 6.72
CA PHE A 30 -1.91 -10.24 5.58
C PHE A 30 -1.39 -11.68 5.84
N GLY A 31 -2.24 -12.60 6.32
CA GLY A 31 -1.84 -14.01 6.58
C GLY A 31 -2.92 -15.09 6.39
N ASP A 32 -2.62 -16.06 5.50
CA ASP A 32 -3.17 -17.42 5.21
C ASP A 32 -4.70 -17.65 4.99
N ALA A 33 -5.04 -18.26 3.85
CA ALA A 33 -6.39 -18.37 3.23
C ALA A 33 -7.13 -19.74 3.35
N LYS A 34 -8.45 -19.70 3.02
CA LYS A 34 -9.35 -20.69 2.34
C LYS A 34 -10.50 -21.35 3.15
N SER A 35 -11.80 -21.07 2.81
CA SER A 35 -12.80 -22.03 2.24
C SER A 35 -14.34 -21.78 2.45
N LYS A 36 -15.12 -21.76 1.34
CA LYS A 36 -16.40 -22.46 0.91
C LYS A 36 -17.82 -22.24 1.56
N ASN A 37 -18.66 -21.43 0.85
CA ASN A 37 -20.03 -21.61 0.25
C ASN A 37 -21.35 -21.94 1.05
N ASN A 38 -22.43 -21.13 0.84
CA ASN A 38 -23.80 -21.50 0.31
C ASN A 38 -24.92 -20.39 0.37
N ASN A 39 -25.21 -19.73 -0.77
CA ASN A 39 -26.44 -19.22 -1.47
C ASN A 39 -27.81 -18.79 -0.81
N THR A 40 -28.40 -17.63 -1.24
CA THR A 40 -29.77 -17.37 -1.84
C THR A 40 -30.31 -15.90 -1.68
N GLY A 41 -30.77 -15.22 -2.78
CA GLY A 41 -31.10 -13.75 -2.86
C GLY A 41 -32.58 -13.31 -3.14
N ILE A 42 -32.85 -12.02 -3.53
CA ILE A 42 -34.01 -11.42 -4.29
C ILE A 42 -33.89 -9.85 -4.51
N ASN A 43 -34.33 -9.33 -5.69
CA ASN A 43 -34.29 -7.97 -6.34
C ASN A 43 -35.01 -6.75 -5.71
N PHE A 44 -34.70 -5.48 -6.12
CA PHE A 44 -35.58 -4.36 -6.61
C PHE A 44 -34.85 -2.97 -6.89
N SER A 45 -35.41 -2.07 -7.75
CA SER A 45 -34.78 -0.90 -8.46
C SER A 45 -35.22 0.54 -8.05
N PHE A 46 -34.44 1.62 -8.31
CA PHE A 46 -34.89 3.04 -8.26
C PHE A 46 -34.15 4.07 -9.19
N GLU A 47 -34.83 5.21 -9.47
CA GLU A 47 -34.53 6.30 -10.43
C GLU A 47 -33.75 7.53 -9.86
N ASN A 48 -33.07 8.27 -10.75
CA ASN A 48 -32.04 9.33 -10.55
C ASN A 48 -32.52 10.79 -10.35
N ILE A 49 -31.75 11.63 -9.62
CA ILE A 49 -31.70 13.12 -9.76
C ILE A 49 -30.26 13.65 -9.48
N VAL A 50 -29.77 14.61 -10.30
CA VAL A 50 -28.36 15.07 -10.45
C VAL A 50 -28.18 16.61 -10.26
N PHE A 51 -26.93 17.05 -10.01
CA PHE A 51 -26.26 18.39 -10.21
C PHE A 51 -26.19 19.36 -8.99
N ASN A 52 -25.21 20.27 -8.78
CA ASN A 52 -24.25 21.01 -9.64
C ASN A 52 -23.14 21.74 -8.80
N THR A 53 -22.01 22.17 -9.38
CA THR A 53 -20.82 22.81 -8.71
C THR A 53 -20.61 24.32 -8.98
N GLN A 54 -19.98 25.08 -8.05
CA GLN A 54 -19.50 26.49 -8.22
C GLN A 54 -18.05 26.73 -7.71
N THR A 55 -17.35 27.75 -8.24
CA THR A 55 -15.91 28.09 -8.06
C THR A 55 -15.63 29.30 -7.13
N ASN A 56 -14.46 29.34 -6.45
CA ASN A 56 -14.04 30.38 -5.47
C ASN A 56 -12.58 30.91 -5.69
N THR A 57 -12.28 32.11 -5.17
CA THR A 57 -11.01 32.88 -5.24
C THR A 57 -10.05 32.66 -4.03
N SER A 58 -8.72 32.83 -4.21
CA SER A 58 -7.65 32.46 -3.25
C SER A 58 -6.95 33.63 -2.50
N VAL A 59 -6.41 33.34 -1.30
CA VAL A 59 -5.55 34.20 -0.45
C VAL A 59 -4.13 33.59 -0.41
N LEU A 60 -3.06 34.39 -0.45
CA LEU A 60 -1.66 33.94 -0.43
C LEU A 60 -1.25 33.39 0.95
N VAL A 61 -0.94 32.10 1.00
CA VAL A 61 -0.47 31.35 2.19
C VAL A 61 1.04 31.12 2.08
N ASN A 62 1.78 31.23 3.19
CA ASN A 62 3.22 30.93 3.22
C ASN A 62 3.44 29.41 3.04
N PRO A 63 4.32 28.98 2.12
CA PRO A 63 4.62 27.57 1.93
C PRO A 63 5.40 27.00 3.12
N ALA A 64 4.99 25.83 3.59
CA ALA A 64 5.74 25.00 4.54
C ALA A 64 6.71 24.09 3.77
N SER A 65 7.76 23.59 4.45
CA SER A 65 8.75 22.68 3.84
C SER A 65 8.79 21.35 4.58
N TYR A 66 8.81 20.24 3.83
CA TYR A 66 8.72 18.87 4.38
C TYR A 66 9.80 17.98 3.75
N ARG A 67 10.64 17.33 4.56
CA ARG A 67 11.53 16.25 4.08
C ARG A 67 10.74 14.95 4.05
N VAL A 68 10.32 14.53 2.86
CA VAL A 68 9.36 13.43 2.66
C VAL A 68 9.66 12.66 1.38
N ILE A 69 9.00 11.52 1.20
CA ILE A 69 8.94 10.86 -0.10
C ILE A 69 7.84 11.57 -0.90
N PRO A 70 8.14 12.10 -2.10
CA PRO A 70 7.11 12.75 -2.92
C PRO A 70 5.91 11.82 -3.10
N PHE A 71 4.69 12.36 -3.07
CA PHE A 71 3.46 11.56 -3.01
C PHE A 71 3.31 10.56 -4.18
N ASN A 72 3.97 10.85 -5.30
CA ASN A 72 3.96 10.04 -6.51
C ASN A 72 4.99 8.90 -6.51
N TYR A 73 5.78 8.76 -5.45
CA TYR A 73 6.65 7.60 -5.21
C TYR A 73 6.19 6.82 -4.00
N GLU A 74 6.30 5.50 -4.09
CA GLU A 74 5.65 4.59 -3.16
C GLU A 74 6.40 4.50 -1.82
N SER A 75 7.72 4.43 -1.83
CA SER A 75 8.49 4.15 -0.60
C SER A 75 10.00 4.42 -0.75
N PRO A 76 10.82 4.33 0.33
CA PRO A 76 12.25 4.65 0.29
C PRO A 76 13.08 3.80 -0.68
N ASN A 77 12.63 2.61 -1.05
CA ASN A 77 13.29 1.76 -2.05
C ASN A 77 12.99 2.21 -3.50
N HIS A 78 11.94 3.01 -3.72
CA HIS A 78 11.57 3.57 -5.02
C HIS A 78 12.17 4.94 -5.27
N HIS A 79 12.26 5.78 -4.23
CA HIS A 79 12.78 7.14 -4.36
C HIS A 79 13.42 7.65 -3.07
N ALA A 80 14.39 8.54 -3.20
CA ALA A 80 15.01 9.21 -2.06
C ALA A 80 14.07 10.27 -1.44
N PHE A 81 14.29 10.62 -0.18
CA PHE A 81 13.58 11.73 0.45
C PHE A 81 13.97 13.07 -0.20
N GLU A 82 12.99 13.92 -0.44
CA GLU A 82 13.16 15.27 -0.95
C GLU A 82 12.64 16.31 0.05
N LEU A 83 13.22 17.51 0.02
CA LEU A 83 12.68 18.65 0.75
C LEU A 83 11.70 19.41 -0.15
N ILE A 84 10.41 19.18 0.03
CA ILE A 84 9.34 19.75 -0.78
C ILE A 84 8.74 20.96 -0.06
N SER A 85 8.66 22.10 -0.74
CA SER A 85 7.97 23.29 -0.25
C SER A 85 6.61 23.45 -0.92
N THR A 86 5.53 23.50 -0.14
CA THR A 86 4.16 23.65 -0.64
C THR A 86 3.29 24.45 0.31
N ALA A 87 2.34 25.20 -0.25
CA ALA A 87 1.29 25.87 0.51
C ALA A 87 -0.03 25.06 0.53
N GLY A 88 -0.04 23.86 -0.06
CA GLY A 88 -1.24 23.10 -0.35
C GLY A 88 -1.96 23.59 -1.62
N ASN A 89 -2.98 22.87 -2.05
CA ASN A 89 -3.81 23.26 -3.18
C ASN A 89 -4.71 24.44 -2.78
N ALA A 90 -4.69 25.52 -3.56
CA ALA A 90 -5.42 26.74 -3.22
C ALA A 90 -6.95 26.58 -3.18
N LEU A 91 -7.51 25.59 -3.88
CA LEU A 91 -8.93 25.28 -3.83
C LEU A 91 -9.26 24.41 -2.60
N ALA A 92 -8.55 23.29 -2.44
CA ALA A 92 -8.84 22.32 -1.38
C ALA A 92 -8.40 22.80 0.02
N SER A 93 -7.23 23.43 0.09
CA SER A 93 -6.60 23.94 1.32
C SER A 93 -6.28 25.44 1.18
N PRO A 94 -7.28 26.34 1.12
CA PRO A 94 -7.07 27.76 0.83
C PRO A 94 -6.30 28.54 1.93
N ASN A 95 -6.24 28.00 3.15
CA ASN A 95 -5.43 28.55 4.24
C ASN A 95 -4.10 27.78 4.43
N GLY A 96 -3.82 26.81 3.56
CA GLY A 96 -2.75 25.83 3.64
C GLY A 96 -3.00 24.76 4.69
N TRP A 97 -2.01 23.87 4.85
CA TRP A 97 -2.17 22.65 5.64
C TRP A 97 -2.08 22.87 7.15
N HIS A 98 -1.60 24.00 7.63
CA HIS A 98 -1.40 24.26 9.07
C HIS A 98 -2.38 25.28 9.68
N ASP A 99 -3.49 25.55 9.00
CA ASP A 99 -4.47 26.54 9.43
C ASP A 99 -5.90 26.00 9.24
N SER A 100 -6.63 25.84 10.35
CA SER A 100 -8.03 25.37 10.36
C SER A 100 -9.05 26.49 10.56
N ASN A 101 -8.65 27.75 10.34
CA ASN A 101 -9.58 28.87 10.34
C ASN A 101 -10.58 28.73 9.16
N ALA A 102 -11.70 29.45 9.26
CA ALA A 102 -12.49 29.76 8.07
C ALA A 102 -11.66 30.59 7.08
N ILE A 103 -12.08 30.68 5.81
CA ILE A 103 -11.39 31.51 4.81
C ILE A 103 -11.31 32.96 5.31
N GLY A 104 -10.09 33.50 5.40
CA GLY A 104 -9.82 34.85 5.91
C GLY A 104 -9.84 34.98 7.45
N GLY A 105 -10.06 33.89 8.18
CA GLY A 105 -9.99 33.88 9.64
C GLY A 105 -8.55 34.00 10.16
N THR A 106 -8.39 34.58 11.35
CA THR A 106 -7.07 34.90 11.93
C THR A 106 -6.90 34.39 13.36
N THR A 107 -7.71 33.42 13.79
CA THR A 107 -7.66 32.88 15.16
C THR A 107 -6.33 32.16 15.38
N ALA A 108 -5.50 32.67 16.28
CA ALA A 108 -4.16 32.15 16.51
C ALA A 108 -4.14 30.70 17.00
N THR A 109 -5.13 30.26 17.79
CA THR A 109 -5.24 28.89 18.30
C THR A 109 -5.61 27.85 17.25
N LEU A 110 -6.01 28.30 16.05
CA LEU A 110 -6.31 27.47 14.88
C LEU A 110 -5.19 27.49 13.85
N LYS A 111 -4.04 28.09 14.18
CA LYS A 111 -2.80 28.05 13.41
C LYS A 111 -1.79 27.20 14.14
N TYR A 112 -1.19 26.25 13.45
CA TYR A 112 -0.34 25.23 14.05
C TYR A 112 1.09 25.34 13.51
N THR A 113 2.07 25.07 14.37
CA THR A 113 3.49 24.94 13.97
C THR A 113 3.94 23.49 13.84
N PHE A 114 3.08 22.56 14.28
CA PHE A 114 3.29 21.13 14.23
C PHE A 114 2.35 20.47 13.23
N THR A 115 2.49 19.16 13.01
CA THR A 115 1.74 18.30 12.07
C THR A 115 0.23 18.22 12.33
N ARG A 116 -0.45 19.36 12.25
CA ARG A 116 -1.88 19.55 12.46
C ARG A 116 -2.40 20.63 11.53
N GLY A 117 -3.61 20.41 11.05
CA GLY A 117 -4.24 21.25 10.04
C GLY A 117 -5.75 21.22 10.04
N ASN A 118 -6.30 21.71 8.93
CA ASN A 118 -7.71 21.52 8.62
C ASN A 118 -8.02 20.07 8.24
N ASN A 119 -7.09 19.37 7.57
CA ASN A 119 -7.38 18.08 6.93
C ASN A 119 -7.00 16.89 7.83
N ALA A 120 -5.93 17.02 8.62
CA ALA A 120 -5.41 15.95 9.47
C ALA A 120 -4.66 16.46 10.72
N LEU A 121 -4.49 15.55 11.68
CA LEU A 121 -3.56 15.63 12.79
C LEU A 121 -2.69 14.37 12.76
N ALA A 122 -1.42 14.50 12.42
CA ALA A 122 -0.48 13.38 12.49
C ALA A 122 0.31 13.41 13.79
N GLN A 123 0.35 12.27 14.48
CA GLN A 123 1.02 12.10 15.76
C GLN A 123 1.46 10.64 15.92
N GLU A 124 2.45 10.40 16.76
CA GLU A 124 2.84 9.04 17.13
C GLU A 124 1.86 8.44 18.15
N ASP A 125 1.66 7.13 18.08
CA ASP A 125 0.88 6.34 19.04
C ASP A 125 1.54 4.98 19.32
N ALA A 126 2.82 4.96 19.71
CA ALA A 126 3.57 3.72 19.86
C ALA A 126 2.99 2.76 20.89
N ASP A 127 2.24 3.25 21.87
CA ASP A 127 1.56 2.41 22.86
C ASP A 127 0.13 2.01 22.43
N GLY A 128 -0.33 2.49 21.28
CA GLY A 128 -1.62 2.20 20.64
C GLY A 128 -2.81 2.52 21.55
N ASN A 129 -2.69 3.59 22.33
CA ASN A 129 -3.70 3.99 23.31
C ASN A 129 -4.72 4.98 22.76
N ASN A 130 -4.58 5.40 21.49
CA ASN A 130 -5.37 6.39 20.77
C ASN A 130 -5.36 7.80 21.39
N GLY A 131 -4.34 8.09 22.18
CA GLY A 131 -4.19 9.28 22.98
C GLY A 131 -3.46 10.39 22.24
N SER A 132 -2.44 10.94 22.88
CA SER A 132 -1.59 11.98 22.30
C SER A 132 -0.14 11.57 22.45
N GLY A 133 0.53 11.32 21.32
CA GLY A 133 1.96 11.12 21.30
C GLY A 133 2.70 12.28 20.62
N ILE A 134 3.91 11.97 20.14
CA ILE A 134 4.84 12.95 19.59
C ILE A 134 4.29 13.52 18.27
N ARG A 135 4.44 14.83 18.07
CA ARG A 135 4.11 15.53 16.83
C ARG A 135 5.35 16.26 16.35
N ALA A 136 5.66 16.16 15.07
CA ALA A 136 6.74 16.95 14.50
C ALA A 136 6.37 18.43 14.54
N ASP A 137 7.27 19.29 15.03
CA ASP A 137 7.11 20.75 15.12
C ASP A 137 8.13 21.43 14.22
N GLY A 138 7.64 22.09 13.17
CA GLY A 138 8.45 22.85 12.22
C GLY A 138 8.74 24.29 12.68
N GLY A 139 8.25 24.67 13.86
CA GLY A 139 8.36 26.01 14.43
C GLY A 139 7.62 27.07 13.60
N ALA A 140 7.89 28.35 13.88
CA ALA A 140 7.24 29.46 13.19
C ALA A 140 7.52 29.50 11.67
N GLY A 141 8.60 28.87 11.22
CA GLY A 141 8.96 28.77 9.81
C GLY A 141 8.34 27.57 9.08
N LEU A 142 7.62 26.69 9.78
CA LEU A 142 7.03 25.46 9.23
C LEU A 142 8.06 24.62 8.44
N ASN A 143 9.24 24.41 9.03
CA ASN A 143 10.33 23.64 8.43
C ASN A 143 10.43 22.25 9.06
N PHE A 144 9.82 21.26 8.41
CA PHE A 144 9.79 19.86 8.82
C PHE A 144 10.90 19.07 8.11
N ASP A 145 12.15 19.45 8.39
CA ASP A 145 13.35 18.82 7.84
C ASP A 145 13.94 17.83 8.86
N PHE A 146 13.35 16.63 8.92
CA PHE A 146 13.77 15.56 9.85
C PHE A 146 14.38 14.37 9.09
N PRO A 147 15.52 13.84 9.54
CA PRO A 147 16.18 12.72 8.85
C PRO A 147 15.46 11.40 9.11
N TYR A 148 15.38 10.55 8.08
CA TYR A 148 15.01 9.15 8.22
C TYR A 148 16.25 8.30 8.51
N GLY A 149 16.18 7.47 9.56
CA GLY A 149 17.31 6.65 10.04
C GLY A 149 17.52 5.32 9.31
N GLY A 150 16.63 4.96 8.38
CA GLY A 150 16.66 3.67 7.70
C GLY A 150 16.05 2.53 8.52
N GLN A 151 15.93 1.35 7.90
CA GLN A 151 15.31 0.16 8.49
C GLN A 151 16.13 -0.46 9.64
N THR A 152 17.33 0.07 9.90
CA THR A 152 18.26 -0.42 10.94
C THR A 152 18.26 0.47 12.19
N ALA A 153 17.58 1.62 12.14
CA ALA A 153 17.44 2.52 13.28
C ALA A 153 16.21 2.16 14.11
N LEU A 154 16.23 2.47 15.42
CA LEU A 154 15.03 2.35 16.24
C LEU A 154 13.98 3.38 15.80
N PRO A 155 12.67 3.05 15.82
CA PRO A 155 11.60 3.96 15.43
C PRO A 155 11.64 5.32 16.11
N THR A 156 12.00 5.33 17.41
CA THR A 156 12.17 6.55 18.22
C THR A 156 13.20 7.54 17.68
N ALA A 157 14.13 7.10 16.83
CA ALA A 157 15.16 7.96 16.25
C ALA A 157 14.63 8.80 15.07
N TYR A 158 13.50 8.43 14.48
CA TYR A 158 12.93 9.06 13.28
C TYR A 158 11.41 9.30 13.36
N THR A 159 10.82 9.26 14.56
CA THR A 159 9.39 9.55 14.79
C THR A 159 8.94 10.90 14.20
N SER A 160 9.77 11.94 14.28
CA SER A 160 9.46 13.23 13.65
C SER A 160 9.43 13.16 12.12
N ALA A 161 10.25 12.30 11.50
CA ALA A 161 10.21 12.08 10.05
C ALA A 161 8.95 11.28 9.65
N SER A 162 8.56 10.27 10.43
CA SER A 162 7.38 9.43 10.11
C SER A 162 6.08 10.23 10.25
N THR A 163 5.89 10.95 11.36
CA THR A 163 4.74 11.88 11.52
C THR A 163 4.70 13.00 10.47
N THR A 164 5.86 13.45 9.98
CA THR A 164 5.95 14.43 8.88
C THR A 164 5.50 13.83 7.55
N ASN A 165 5.97 12.63 7.20
CA ASN A 165 5.60 11.96 5.95
C ASN A 165 4.10 11.59 5.93
N LEU A 166 3.58 11.06 7.04
CA LEU A 166 2.17 10.75 7.19
C LEU A 166 1.30 12.02 7.05
N PHE A 167 1.68 13.12 7.72
CA PHE A 167 0.97 14.40 7.58
C PHE A 167 0.97 14.92 6.14
N TYR A 168 2.13 14.86 5.47
CA TYR A 168 2.28 15.27 4.08
C TYR A 168 1.34 14.45 3.17
N MET A 169 1.34 13.13 3.30
CA MET A 169 0.48 12.25 2.50
C MET A 169 -1.01 12.49 2.75
N MET A 170 -1.45 12.61 4.02
CA MET A 170 -2.85 12.90 4.35
C MET A 170 -3.35 14.17 3.66
N ASN A 171 -2.54 15.22 3.65
CA ASN A 171 -2.91 16.48 3.02
C ASN A 171 -2.79 16.43 1.48
N ALA A 172 -1.79 15.74 0.94
CA ALA A 172 -1.64 15.57 -0.51
C ALA A 172 -2.82 14.77 -1.10
N ILE A 173 -3.17 13.63 -0.50
CA ILE A 173 -4.31 12.79 -0.90
C ILE A 173 -5.61 13.58 -0.81
N HIS A 174 -5.84 14.28 0.31
CA HIS A 174 -6.98 15.19 0.48
C HIS A 174 -7.09 16.17 -0.69
N ASP A 175 -6.02 16.93 -0.96
CA ASP A 175 -6.02 17.99 -1.95
C ASP A 175 -6.20 17.46 -3.39
N ILE A 176 -5.68 16.27 -3.70
CA ILE A 176 -5.81 15.61 -4.99
C ILE A 176 -7.26 15.17 -5.19
N TRP A 177 -7.81 14.36 -4.28
CA TRP A 177 -9.17 13.81 -4.43
C TRP A 177 -10.27 14.86 -4.29
N TYR A 178 -9.97 15.99 -3.64
CA TYR A 178 -10.82 17.17 -3.68
C TYR A 178 -11.12 17.62 -5.12
N GLN A 179 -10.11 17.62 -6.00
CA GLN A 179 -10.28 18.02 -7.40
C GLN A 179 -11.23 17.09 -8.15
N TYR A 180 -11.22 15.81 -7.79
CA TYR A 180 -12.07 14.77 -8.39
C TYR A 180 -13.43 14.60 -7.72
N GLY A 181 -13.72 15.43 -6.72
CA GLY A 181 -15.07 15.58 -6.16
C GLY A 181 -15.27 14.95 -4.79
N PHE A 182 -14.21 14.53 -4.10
CA PHE A 182 -14.27 14.25 -2.66
C PHE A 182 -14.09 15.55 -1.88
N ASN A 183 -15.15 16.37 -1.87
CA ASN A 183 -15.20 17.70 -1.26
C ASN A 183 -16.14 17.71 -0.04
N GLU A 184 -16.35 18.88 0.56
CA GLU A 184 -17.14 19.02 1.79
C GLU A 184 -18.58 18.51 1.62
N ALA A 185 -19.23 18.85 0.51
CA ALA A 185 -20.58 18.37 0.22
C ALA A 185 -20.66 16.84 0.01
N SER A 186 -19.53 16.20 -0.29
CA SER A 186 -19.42 14.76 -0.48
C SER A 186 -18.86 14.05 0.77
N GLY A 187 -18.78 14.75 1.92
CA GLY A 187 -18.32 14.20 3.19
C GLY A 187 -16.82 13.94 3.24
N ASN A 188 -16.00 14.86 2.72
CA ASN A 188 -14.55 14.82 2.92
C ASN A 188 -14.17 15.12 4.39
N PHE A 189 -12.88 14.96 4.72
CA PHE A 189 -12.39 15.02 6.09
C PHE A 189 -11.79 16.39 6.40
N GLN A 190 -12.53 17.25 7.10
CA GLN A 190 -12.08 18.61 7.44
C GLN A 190 -12.53 19.06 8.84
N GLN A 191 -11.65 19.77 9.56
CA GLN A 191 -12.00 20.46 10.81
C GLN A 191 -13.02 21.58 10.54
N ASN A 192 -12.89 22.27 9.41
CA ASN A 192 -13.74 23.35 8.96
C ASN A 192 -14.09 23.16 7.48
N ASN A 193 -15.39 23.12 7.17
CA ASN A 193 -15.90 22.94 5.81
C ASN A 193 -15.95 24.23 5.00
N LEU A 194 -15.41 25.34 5.53
CA LEU A 194 -15.23 26.62 4.83
C LEU A 194 -16.53 27.22 4.25
N GLY A 195 -17.69 26.79 4.77
CA GLY A 195 -19.01 27.16 4.25
C GLY A 195 -19.39 26.49 2.92
N ARG A 196 -18.75 25.38 2.54
CA ARG A 196 -18.90 24.72 1.23
C ARG A 196 -19.77 23.46 1.23
N GLY A 197 -20.38 23.09 2.36
CA GLY A 197 -21.28 21.94 2.49
C GLY A 197 -20.81 20.94 3.55
N GLY A 198 -21.43 19.76 3.58
CA GLY A 198 -21.11 18.69 4.54
C GLY A 198 -21.65 18.91 5.95
N VAL A 199 -21.46 17.92 6.81
CA VAL A 199 -21.85 17.98 8.22
C VAL A 199 -20.84 18.83 8.99
N VAL A 200 -21.33 19.92 9.60
CA VAL A 200 -20.50 20.80 10.43
C VAL A 200 -20.69 20.47 11.91
N THR A 201 -19.62 20.03 12.57
CA THR A 201 -19.59 19.82 14.03
C THR A 201 -18.54 20.73 14.68
N PRO A 202 -18.63 21.03 15.99
CA PRO A 202 -17.62 21.84 16.69
C PRO A 202 -16.22 21.27 16.60
N THR A 203 -16.10 19.95 16.46
CA THR A 203 -14.85 19.22 16.33
C THR A 203 -14.43 18.99 14.88
N GLY A 204 -15.32 19.20 13.91
CA GLY A 204 -15.16 18.74 12.53
C GLY A 204 -14.78 17.25 12.46
N ASP A 205 -14.22 16.85 11.33
CA ASP A 205 -13.89 15.46 11.04
C ASP A 205 -12.56 15.28 10.28
N TYR A 206 -11.58 16.13 10.57
CA TYR A 206 -10.20 15.88 10.13
C TYR A 206 -9.71 14.48 10.57
N VAL A 207 -8.76 13.93 9.81
CA VAL A 207 -8.21 12.60 10.06
C VAL A 207 -7.25 12.60 11.25
N PHE A 208 -7.48 11.74 12.24
CA PHE A 208 -6.43 11.35 13.18
C PHE A 208 -5.49 10.38 12.48
N ALA A 209 -4.23 10.75 12.33
CA ALA A 209 -3.24 9.94 11.65
C ALA A 209 -2.17 9.50 12.64
N ASP A 210 -2.27 8.25 13.08
CA ASP A 210 -1.38 7.69 14.10
C ASP A 210 -0.23 6.96 13.41
N ALA A 211 0.96 7.49 13.66
CA ALA A 211 2.23 7.01 13.16
C ALA A 211 2.83 6.00 14.15
N GLN A 212 3.53 4.99 13.61
CA GLN A 212 4.20 3.94 14.39
C GLN A 212 3.26 3.31 15.45
N ASP A 213 1.99 3.09 15.12
CA ASP A 213 1.00 2.73 16.12
C ASP A 213 1.27 1.33 16.73
N GLY A 214 1.21 1.25 18.06
CA GLY A 214 1.17 -0.01 18.78
C GLY A 214 2.47 -0.83 18.82
N TYR A 215 3.59 -0.33 18.29
CA TYR A 215 4.83 -1.12 18.24
C TYR A 215 5.50 -1.34 19.61
N SER A 216 5.25 -0.44 20.57
CA SER A 216 5.84 -0.50 21.92
C SER A 216 4.98 -1.26 22.94
N GLN A 217 3.81 -1.74 22.51
CA GLN A 217 2.94 -2.59 23.32
C GLN A 217 3.65 -3.89 23.72
N ALA A 218 3.24 -4.49 24.84
CA ALA A 218 3.75 -5.79 25.29
C ALA A 218 3.57 -6.89 24.22
N THR A 219 2.46 -6.82 23.48
CA THR A 219 2.27 -7.52 22.21
C THR A 219 2.17 -6.48 21.12
N ALA A 220 3.27 -6.24 20.43
CA ALA A 220 3.33 -5.22 19.39
C ALA A 220 2.31 -5.49 18.27
N THR A 221 1.62 -4.43 17.84
CA THR A 221 0.79 -4.45 16.62
C THR A 221 1.70 -4.10 15.44
N LEU A 222 1.80 -5.00 14.46
CA LEU A 222 2.80 -4.94 13.39
C LEU A 222 2.22 -5.51 12.09
N ASN A 223 2.91 -5.26 10.97
CA ASN A 223 2.68 -5.87 9.65
C ASN A 223 1.28 -5.61 9.07
N ASN A 224 0.74 -4.43 9.32
CA ASN A 224 -0.60 -4.06 8.89
C ASN A 224 -0.73 -2.52 8.87
N ALA A 225 -1.89 -2.02 8.47
CA ALA A 225 -2.40 -0.68 8.72
C ALA A 225 -3.93 -0.76 8.79
N ASN A 226 -4.60 0.31 9.21
CA ASN A 226 -6.06 0.34 9.17
C ASN A 226 -6.60 1.76 9.04
N PHE A 227 -7.87 1.85 8.64
CA PHE A 227 -8.63 3.09 8.63
C PHE A 227 -10.05 2.89 9.18
N SER A 228 -10.37 3.60 10.26
CA SER A 228 -11.73 3.69 10.81
C SER A 228 -12.48 4.86 10.20
N THR A 229 -13.57 4.59 9.48
CA THR A 229 -14.38 5.63 8.83
C THR A 229 -15.75 5.75 9.49
N PRO A 230 -15.97 6.70 10.42
CA PRO A 230 -17.30 7.04 10.89
C PRO A 230 -18.04 7.95 9.90
N ASN A 231 -19.32 8.17 10.16
CA ASN A 231 -20.17 9.10 9.39
C ASN A 231 -19.57 10.52 9.33
N ASP A 232 -20.00 11.28 8.33
CA ASP A 232 -19.62 12.69 8.15
C ASP A 232 -19.82 13.52 9.43
N GLY A 233 -18.84 14.39 9.74
CA GLY A 233 -18.79 15.20 10.95
C GLY A 233 -18.22 14.51 12.20
N SER A 234 -17.87 13.22 12.10
CA SER A 234 -17.09 12.48 13.11
C SER A 234 -15.70 12.15 12.59
N ARG A 235 -14.66 12.35 13.40
CA ARG A 235 -13.25 12.20 12.97
C ARG A 235 -12.91 10.74 12.67
N PRO A 236 -12.44 10.42 11.44
CA PRO A 236 -11.85 9.12 11.17
C PRO A 236 -10.47 8.99 11.80
N ARG A 237 -9.93 7.77 11.76
CA ARG A 237 -8.58 7.47 12.24
C ARG A 237 -7.88 6.53 11.25
N VAL A 238 -6.66 6.88 10.86
CA VAL A 238 -5.73 5.99 10.17
C VAL A 238 -4.62 5.59 11.13
N GLN A 239 -4.30 4.30 11.19
CA GLN A 239 -3.25 3.77 12.05
C GLN A 239 -2.22 3.06 11.18
N MET A 240 -0.99 3.58 11.16
CA MET A 240 0.12 3.02 10.41
C MET A 240 1.03 2.23 11.34
N PHE A 241 1.31 0.96 11.01
CA PHE A 241 2.16 0.12 11.86
C PHE A 241 3.56 -0.05 11.31
N LEU A 242 4.44 -0.55 12.17
CA LEU A 242 5.75 -1.04 11.78
C LEU A 242 5.68 -2.45 11.22
N TRP A 243 6.61 -2.76 10.33
CA TRP A 243 6.68 -4.03 9.61
C TRP A 243 7.98 -4.77 9.89
N THR A 244 7.83 -6.04 10.24
CA THR A 244 8.88 -7.05 10.46
C THR A 244 8.74 -8.24 9.50
N ALA A 245 7.68 -8.24 8.68
CA ALA A 245 7.51 -9.12 7.54
C ALA A 245 8.65 -8.87 6.53
N GLY A 246 9.18 -9.93 5.94
CA GLY A 246 10.33 -9.85 5.03
C GLY A 246 11.67 -9.45 5.66
N ALA A 247 11.72 -9.26 6.99
CA ALA A 247 12.98 -9.06 7.69
C ALA A 247 13.94 -10.23 7.35
N PRO A 248 15.19 -9.94 6.93
CA PRO A 248 16.16 -10.99 6.66
C PRO A 248 16.36 -11.84 7.92
N PRO A 249 16.66 -13.15 7.76
CA PRO A 249 16.98 -13.99 8.90
C PRO A 249 18.07 -13.34 9.73
N THR A 250 17.82 -13.20 11.03
CA THR A 250 18.79 -12.61 11.93
C THR A 250 19.91 -13.62 12.17
N ASN A 251 21.02 -13.52 11.44
CA ASN A 251 22.13 -14.46 11.61
C ASN A 251 22.96 -14.08 12.84
N TYR A 252 22.42 -14.28 14.05
CA TYR A 252 23.13 -13.98 15.31
C TYR A 252 24.26 -14.98 15.61
N LEU A 253 24.36 -16.07 14.85
CA LEU A 253 25.36 -17.11 15.01
C LEU A 253 26.17 -17.24 13.72
N ASN A 254 27.49 -17.12 13.82
CA ASN A 254 28.41 -17.46 12.76
C ASN A 254 29.30 -18.62 13.19
N VAL A 255 29.40 -19.67 12.37
CA VAL A 255 30.33 -20.77 12.61
C VAL A 255 31.65 -20.45 11.91
N ASN A 256 32.72 -20.28 12.69
CA ASN A 256 34.05 -19.97 12.17
C ASN A 256 34.80 -21.23 11.71
N GLY A 257 34.54 -22.36 12.36
CA GLY A 257 35.15 -23.63 12.01
C GLY A 257 34.53 -24.81 12.74
N PRO A 258 34.63 -26.04 12.20
CA PRO A 258 35.41 -26.41 11.01
C PRO A 258 34.79 -25.96 9.68
N ILE A 259 35.61 -25.86 8.62
CA ILE A 259 35.22 -25.33 7.30
C ILE A 259 34.02 -26.06 6.68
N SER A 260 33.81 -27.33 7.03
CA SER A 260 32.70 -28.17 6.56
C SER A 260 31.33 -27.62 6.95
N ILE A 261 31.25 -26.85 8.04
CA ILE A 261 30.02 -26.23 8.53
C ILE A 261 30.18 -24.72 8.73
N ALA A 262 31.25 -24.11 8.21
CA ALA A 262 31.48 -22.68 8.40
C ALA A 262 30.41 -21.82 7.71
N GLY A 263 30.16 -20.64 8.27
CA GLY A 263 29.23 -19.65 7.73
C GLY A 263 28.10 -19.26 8.71
N PRO A 264 27.26 -18.30 8.30
CA PRO A 264 26.17 -17.82 9.13
C PRO A 264 25.14 -18.92 9.37
N ARG A 265 24.46 -18.84 10.51
CA ARG A 265 23.33 -19.67 10.88
C ARG A 265 22.20 -18.79 11.37
N GLU A 266 20.99 -19.12 10.94
CA GLU A 266 19.79 -18.47 11.45
C GLU A 266 19.68 -18.71 12.95
N ALA A 267 19.54 -17.62 13.69
CA ALA A 267 19.37 -17.64 15.12
C ALA A 267 18.43 -16.49 15.51
N THR A 268 17.84 -16.54 16.69
CA THR A 268 17.05 -15.41 17.20
C THR A 268 17.53 -15.03 18.58
N THR A 269 17.38 -13.76 18.95
CA THR A 269 17.66 -13.35 20.32
C THR A 269 16.53 -13.76 21.26
N ASN A 270 16.82 -13.78 22.56
CA ASN A 270 15.83 -13.98 23.60
C ASN A 270 14.86 -12.79 23.75
N VAL A 271 13.68 -13.09 24.31
CA VAL A 271 12.66 -12.12 24.72
C VAL A 271 12.41 -12.27 26.23
N PHE A 272 13.47 -12.21 27.03
CA PHE A 272 13.37 -12.24 28.49
C PHE A 272 12.85 -10.92 29.05
N GLU A 273 12.25 -10.96 30.22
CA GLU A 273 11.70 -9.76 30.88
C GLU A 273 12.78 -8.89 31.54
N GLY A 274 12.57 -7.58 31.48
CA GLY A 274 13.32 -6.59 32.27
C GLY A 274 14.84 -6.65 32.05
N THR A 275 15.59 -6.69 33.15
CA THR A 275 17.06 -6.63 33.13
C THR A 275 17.74 -7.90 32.62
N ASP A 276 17.00 -9.01 32.49
CA ASP A 276 17.55 -10.28 32.03
C ASP A 276 17.71 -10.36 30.50
N ARG A 277 17.15 -9.38 29.77
CA ARG A 277 17.31 -9.27 28.32
C ARG A 277 18.65 -8.61 27.99
N ILE A 278 19.68 -9.43 27.84
CA ILE A 278 21.03 -8.97 27.46
C ILE A 278 21.17 -9.00 25.94
N ALA A 279 21.54 -7.85 25.37
CA ALA A 279 21.75 -7.70 23.94
C ALA A 279 22.97 -8.50 23.47
N VAL A 280 22.85 -9.17 22.31
CA VAL A 280 23.99 -9.77 21.62
C VAL A 280 24.89 -8.64 21.12
N PRO A 281 26.22 -8.68 21.36
CA PRO A 281 27.13 -7.63 20.90
C PRO A 281 27.07 -7.43 19.39
N THR A 282 27.11 -6.18 18.94
CA THR A 282 27.11 -5.84 17.50
C THR A 282 28.47 -6.12 16.86
N ALA A 283 28.47 -6.69 15.66
CA ALA A 283 29.67 -6.90 14.87
C ALA A 283 30.49 -5.59 14.71
N PRO A 284 31.84 -5.63 14.77
CA PRO A 284 32.70 -6.82 14.89
C PRO A 284 33.01 -7.23 16.33
N ASN A 285 32.30 -6.69 17.33
CA ASN A 285 32.58 -6.91 18.75
C ASN A 285 31.90 -8.20 19.30
N GLY A 286 31.67 -9.19 18.44
CA GLY A 286 31.04 -10.45 18.77
C GLY A 286 31.78 -11.27 19.83
N ILE A 287 31.04 -12.12 20.53
CA ILE A 287 31.63 -13.09 21.48
C ILE A 287 32.07 -14.30 20.66
N THR A 288 33.37 -14.54 20.60
CA THR A 288 33.95 -15.68 19.86
C THR A 288 34.54 -16.70 20.82
N SER A 289 34.10 -17.96 20.69
CA SER A 289 34.61 -19.06 21.50
C SER A 289 34.25 -20.41 20.88
N ASP A 290 34.95 -21.45 21.31
CA ASP A 290 34.52 -22.82 21.08
C ASP A 290 33.22 -23.11 21.82
N LEU A 291 32.37 -23.93 21.20
CA LEU A 291 31.15 -24.45 21.78
C LEU A 291 31.42 -25.55 22.78
N VAL A 292 30.71 -25.52 23.90
CA VAL A 292 30.70 -26.59 24.89
C VAL A 292 29.25 -26.99 25.18
N LEU A 293 28.99 -28.30 25.16
CA LEU A 293 27.65 -28.83 25.43
C LEU A 293 27.39 -28.78 26.93
N TYR A 294 26.26 -28.22 27.32
CA TYR A 294 25.79 -28.28 28.70
C TYR A 294 25.42 -29.71 29.06
N ASN A 295 26.12 -30.29 30.03
CA ASN A 295 25.83 -31.63 30.53
C ASN A 295 25.29 -31.56 31.95
N ASN A 296 24.05 -32.02 32.10
CA ASN A 296 23.45 -32.41 33.36
C ASN A 296 22.49 -33.56 33.02
N ASN A 297 22.89 -34.81 33.27
CA ASN A 297 22.04 -35.97 32.99
C ASN A 297 21.35 -36.43 34.28
N PRO A 298 20.17 -35.88 34.66
CA PRO A 298 19.35 -36.50 35.68
C PRO A 298 18.55 -37.68 35.10
N THR A 299 18.25 -38.65 35.96
CA THR A 299 17.33 -39.76 35.67
C THR A 299 15.93 -39.37 36.17
N PRO A 300 14.86 -39.43 35.35
CA PRO A 300 14.79 -39.95 33.98
C PRO A 300 15.18 -38.92 32.88
N PRO A 301 15.70 -39.39 31.74
CA PRO A 301 16.31 -38.56 30.67
C PRO A 301 15.34 -37.64 29.91
N GLU A 302 14.05 -37.78 30.14
CA GLU A 302 12.96 -36.99 29.54
C GLU A 302 12.76 -35.64 30.25
N TYR A 303 13.39 -35.44 31.41
CA TYR A 303 13.37 -34.19 32.17
C TYR A 303 14.77 -33.57 32.27
N HIS A 304 15.09 -32.74 31.26
CA HIS A 304 15.80 -31.46 31.38
C HIS A 304 17.32 -31.34 31.17
N SER A 305 17.67 -31.02 29.92
CA SER A 305 18.84 -30.27 29.49
C SER A 305 18.89 -28.85 30.11
N ALA A 306 19.69 -28.65 31.15
CA ALA A 306 19.98 -27.41 31.89
C ALA A 306 18.97 -26.86 32.93
N CYS A 307 18.07 -27.67 33.49
CA CYS A 307 17.21 -27.23 34.60
C CYS A 307 17.82 -27.43 35.99
N GLN A 308 18.99 -28.04 36.04
CA GLN A 308 19.83 -28.22 37.23
C GLN A 308 21.24 -27.74 36.88
N ALA A 309 22.04 -27.45 37.89
CA ALA A 309 23.44 -27.06 37.72
C ALA A 309 24.22 -28.08 36.84
N PRO A 310 25.20 -27.64 36.04
CA PRO A 310 25.91 -28.51 35.13
C PRO A 310 26.87 -29.43 35.88
N THR A 311 27.00 -30.67 35.43
CA THR A 311 28.04 -31.60 35.91
C THR A 311 29.41 -31.27 35.33
N ASN A 312 29.47 -30.50 34.24
CA ASN A 312 30.69 -30.08 33.55
C ASN A 312 30.95 -28.57 33.66
N ALA A 313 30.66 -27.96 34.82
CA ALA A 313 30.81 -26.51 35.03
C ALA A 313 32.19 -25.95 34.63
N PHE A 314 33.27 -26.72 34.88
CA PHE A 314 34.63 -26.31 34.52
C PHE A 314 34.83 -26.12 33.01
N ASP A 315 34.17 -26.94 32.19
CA ASP A 315 34.30 -26.86 30.73
C ASP A 315 33.49 -25.68 30.14
N LEU A 316 32.46 -25.23 30.85
CA LEU A 316 31.58 -24.12 30.42
C LEU A 316 32.20 -22.74 30.68
N ALA A 317 33.08 -22.64 31.68
CA ALA A 317 33.66 -21.38 32.11
C ALA A 317 34.44 -20.68 30.98
N GLY A 318 34.06 -19.44 30.67
CA GLY A 318 34.70 -18.64 29.61
C GLY A 318 34.32 -19.03 28.19
N LYS A 319 33.38 -19.98 28.01
CA LYS A 319 33.00 -20.52 26.70
C LYS A 319 31.54 -20.22 26.34
N ILE A 320 31.21 -20.43 25.06
CA ILE A 320 29.83 -20.36 24.57
C ILE A 320 29.19 -21.72 24.79
N THR A 321 28.05 -21.73 25.48
CA THR A 321 27.39 -22.97 25.90
C THR A 321 26.23 -23.32 24.98
N LEU A 322 26.22 -24.55 24.44
CA LEU A 322 25.08 -25.11 23.71
C LEU A 322 24.17 -25.89 24.68
N ILE A 323 22.89 -25.54 24.71
CA ILE A 323 21.87 -26.14 25.56
C ILE A 323 20.74 -26.70 24.71
N LYS A 324 20.35 -27.95 24.94
CA LYS A 324 19.14 -28.52 24.34
C LYS A 324 17.88 -27.96 25.01
N ARG A 325 16.84 -27.65 24.26
CA ARG A 325 15.53 -27.34 24.84
C ARG A 325 15.02 -28.52 25.68
N GLY A 326 14.32 -28.22 26.78
CA GLY A 326 13.73 -29.20 27.69
C GLY A 326 12.86 -28.50 28.75
N GLY A 327 12.00 -29.23 29.46
CA GLY A 327 10.83 -28.66 30.16
C GLY A 327 10.98 -27.76 31.41
N CYS A 328 12.00 -26.91 31.51
CA CYS A 328 11.96 -25.73 32.39
C CYS A 328 12.14 -24.45 31.58
N PHE A 329 11.89 -23.32 32.22
CA PHE A 329 12.00 -21.99 31.62
C PHE A 329 13.38 -21.70 31.04
N PHE A 330 13.41 -20.96 29.94
CA PHE A 330 14.64 -20.63 29.22
C PHE A 330 15.58 -19.72 30.02
N ASN A 331 15.04 -18.75 30.75
CA ASN A 331 15.84 -17.88 31.62
C ASN A 331 16.62 -18.68 32.68
N LEU A 332 16.00 -19.71 33.28
CA LEU A 332 16.66 -20.59 34.26
C LEU A 332 17.84 -21.35 33.64
N LYS A 333 17.70 -21.82 32.38
CA LYS A 333 18.80 -22.50 31.67
C LYS A 333 19.98 -21.57 31.46
N VAL A 334 19.71 -20.35 31.00
CA VAL A 334 20.74 -19.33 30.77
C VAL A 334 21.39 -18.93 32.10
N LYS A 335 20.59 -18.77 33.17
CA LYS A 335 21.10 -18.49 34.51
C LYS A 335 22.02 -19.59 35.05
N ASN A 336 21.66 -20.86 34.87
CA ASN A 336 22.50 -21.98 35.31
C ASN A 336 23.84 -22.04 34.54
N ALA A 337 23.83 -21.75 33.24
CA ALA A 337 25.06 -21.66 32.46
C ALA A 337 25.92 -20.44 32.87
N GLN A 338 25.28 -19.29 33.13
CA GLN A 338 25.95 -18.10 33.66
C GLN A 338 26.63 -18.38 35.01
N ASP A 339 25.93 -19.06 35.92
CA ASP A 339 26.47 -19.41 37.24
C ASP A 339 27.63 -20.41 37.14
N ALA A 340 27.69 -21.19 36.05
CA ALA A 340 28.83 -22.04 35.70
C ALA A 340 29.96 -21.29 34.98
N GLY A 341 29.81 -19.98 34.74
CA GLY A 341 30.84 -19.12 34.14
C GLY A 341 30.79 -19.01 32.62
N ALA A 342 29.72 -19.45 31.96
CA ALA A 342 29.56 -19.27 30.51
C ALA A 342 29.54 -17.78 30.13
N THR A 343 30.05 -17.45 28.94
CA THR A 343 30.08 -16.06 28.44
C THR A 343 28.91 -15.74 27.52
N ALA A 344 28.31 -16.75 26.90
CA ALA A 344 27.06 -16.65 26.15
C ALA A 344 26.41 -18.04 26.02
N VAL A 345 25.13 -18.07 25.65
CA VAL A 345 24.36 -19.31 25.54
C VAL A 345 23.66 -19.42 24.17
N ILE A 346 23.72 -20.60 23.57
CA ILE A 346 22.90 -21.00 22.44
C ILE A 346 21.93 -22.07 22.93
N VAL A 347 20.63 -21.84 22.79
CA VAL A 347 19.61 -22.85 23.06
C VAL A 347 19.10 -23.40 21.74
N MET A 348 19.18 -24.72 21.55
CA MET A 348 18.62 -25.38 20.36
C MET A 348 17.22 -25.92 20.61
N ASP A 349 16.36 -25.81 19.62
CA ASP A 349 15.01 -26.35 19.69
C ASP A 349 15.01 -27.90 19.71
N SER A 350 13.90 -28.47 20.17
CA SER A 350 13.61 -29.90 20.15
C SER A 350 12.52 -30.28 19.14
N ILE A 351 11.87 -29.30 18.51
CA ILE A 351 10.78 -29.51 17.55
C ILE A 351 11.35 -29.42 16.12
N PRO A 352 11.22 -30.46 15.29
CA PRO A 352 11.63 -30.41 13.88
C PRO A 352 10.77 -29.43 13.07
N ASN A 353 11.37 -28.70 12.14
CA ASN A 353 10.68 -27.79 11.21
C ASN A 353 9.67 -26.85 11.90
N ASN A 354 10.03 -26.27 13.05
CA ASN A 354 9.12 -25.44 13.83
C ASN A 354 8.67 -24.21 13.00
N PRO A 355 7.38 -24.10 12.62
CA PRO A 355 6.89 -23.01 11.77
C PRO A 355 6.65 -21.72 12.57
N THR A 356 6.57 -21.80 13.90
CA THR A 356 6.52 -20.60 14.75
C THR A 356 7.92 -20.00 14.82
N ARG A 357 8.06 -18.70 14.49
CA ARG A 357 9.34 -17.99 14.59
C ARG A 357 10.01 -18.37 15.91
N LEU A 358 11.23 -18.90 15.80
CA LEU A 358 12.10 -19.31 16.89
C LEU A 358 12.11 -18.22 17.98
N SER A 359 11.36 -18.38 19.06
CA SER A 359 11.26 -17.36 20.12
C SER A 359 11.54 -17.97 21.48
N MET A 360 12.57 -17.42 22.14
CA MET A 360 12.98 -17.82 23.47
C MET A 360 12.49 -16.80 24.50
N SER A 361 11.22 -16.88 24.87
CA SER A 361 10.58 -16.01 25.87
C SER A 361 10.54 -16.65 27.26
N SER A 362 10.61 -15.83 28.30
CA SER A 362 10.44 -16.29 29.68
C SER A 362 10.11 -15.11 30.60
N THR A 363 9.27 -15.36 31.60
CA THR A 363 8.91 -14.38 32.62
C THR A 363 9.71 -14.59 33.92
N GLY A 364 9.83 -13.54 34.72
CA GLY A 364 10.57 -13.54 35.99
C GLY A 364 12.06 -13.21 35.82
N ILE A 365 12.53 -12.27 36.64
CA ILE A 365 13.91 -11.75 36.64
C ILE A 365 14.79 -12.62 37.55
N LEU A 366 15.87 -13.16 37.01
CA LEU A 366 16.85 -14.02 37.67
C LEU A 366 18.26 -13.39 37.76
N GLY A 367 18.48 -12.22 37.16
CA GLY A 367 19.77 -11.52 37.18
C GLY A 367 20.73 -12.05 36.12
N ILE A 368 20.25 -12.25 34.90
CA ILE A 368 21.05 -12.67 33.75
C ILE A 368 21.86 -11.47 33.24
N THR A 369 23.15 -11.68 32.97
CA THR A 369 24.12 -10.68 32.49
C THR A 369 24.87 -11.13 31.23
N ILE A 370 24.58 -12.33 30.71
CA ILE A 370 25.16 -12.87 29.47
C ILE A 370 24.11 -12.94 28.35
N PRO A 371 24.49 -12.73 27.08
CA PRO A 371 23.57 -12.84 25.95
C PRO A 371 23.21 -14.30 25.66
N ALA A 372 22.01 -14.51 25.12
CA ALA A 372 21.53 -15.82 24.74
C ALA A 372 20.72 -15.77 23.43
N VAL A 373 20.98 -16.74 22.55
CA VAL A 373 20.32 -16.90 21.25
C VAL A 373 19.67 -18.27 21.12
N PHE A 374 18.69 -18.39 20.23
CA PHE A 374 17.94 -19.59 19.97
C PHE A 374 18.13 -20.05 18.53
N VAL A 375 18.34 -21.34 18.31
CA VAL A 375 18.52 -21.94 16.98
C VAL A 375 17.52 -23.07 16.76
N SER A 376 17.24 -23.38 15.50
CA SER A 376 16.38 -24.50 15.15
C SER A 376 16.97 -25.84 15.60
N LYS A 377 16.14 -26.89 15.60
CA LYS A 377 16.61 -28.24 15.91
C LYS A 377 17.68 -28.70 14.92
N GLU A 378 17.50 -28.39 13.65
CA GLU A 378 18.38 -28.79 12.55
C GLU A 378 19.77 -28.17 12.68
N VAL A 379 19.83 -26.87 12.97
CA VAL A 379 21.10 -26.16 13.26
C VAL A 379 21.74 -26.74 14.52
N GLY A 380 20.98 -26.95 15.59
CA GLY A 380 21.52 -27.51 16.82
C GLY A 380 22.06 -28.95 16.66
N ASP A 381 21.37 -29.80 15.90
CA ASP A 381 21.80 -31.17 15.61
C ASP A 381 23.08 -31.19 14.76
N GLU A 382 23.21 -30.28 13.76
CA GLU A 382 24.44 -30.11 12.97
C GLU A 382 25.63 -29.75 13.86
N LEU A 383 25.46 -28.76 14.76
CA LEU A 383 26.49 -28.35 15.71
C LEU A 383 26.88 -29.51 16.64
N LEU A 384 25.90 -30.24 17.19
CA LEU A 384 26.15 -31.40 18.06
C LEU A 384 26.93 -32.50 17.34
N ALA A 385 26.52 -32.85 16.12
CA ALA A 385 27.19 -33.88 15.33
C ALA A 385 28.65 -33.50 15.07
N GLN A 386 28.90 -32.22 14.77
CA GLN A 386 30.26 -31.74 14.53
C GLN A 386 31.09 -31.69 15.82
N MET A 387 30.48 -31.34 16.96
CA MET A 387 31.15 -31.35 18.28
C MET A 387 31.64 -32.74 18.70
N LEU A 388 31.00 -33.82 18.23
CA LEU A 388 31.50 -35.19 18.44
C LEU A 388 32.78 -35.49 17.65
N SER A 389 33.02 -34.77 16.56
CA SER A 389 34.15 -34.98 15.66
C SER A 389 35.33 -34.03 15.92
N GLY A 390 35.11 -32.95 16.68
CA GLY A 390 36.14 -31.97 17.01
C GLY A 390 35.57 -30.67 17.57
N ALA A 391 36.43 -29.70 17.86
CA ALA A 391 36.00 -28.39 18.35
C ALA A 391 35.22 -27.62 17.26
N VAL A 392 34.11 -27.00 17.65
CA VAL A 392 33.34 -26.07 16.82
C VAL A 392 33.54 -24.67 17.38
N ASN A 393 34.13 -23.79 16.59
CA ASN A 393 34.35 -22.40 16.97
C ASN A 393 33.25 -21.53 16.37
N VAL A 394 32.63 -20.70 17.19
CA VAL A 394 31.53 -19.83 16.76
C VAL A 394 31.72 -18.41 17.27
N THR A 395 31.07 -17.47 16.58
CA THR A 395 30.89 -16.09 17.00
C THR A 395 29.40 -15.82 17.18
N LEU A 396 29.01 -15.32 18.35
CA LEU A 396 27.71 -14.70 18.56
C LEU A 396 27.86 -13.19 18.38
N GLU A 397 27.22 -12.68 17.34
CA GLU A 397 27.18 -11.24 17.06
C GLU A 397 25.89 -10.85 16.37
N SER A 398 25.40 -9.64 16.66
CA SER A 398 24.35 -9.03 15.86
C SER A 398 24.98 -8.45 14.58
N PRO A 399 24.45 -8.75 13.38
CA PRO A 399 24.92 -8.15 12.13
C PRO A 399 24.96 -6.62 12.22
N SER A 400 26.02 -5.99 11.69
CA SER A 400 26.07 -4.55 11.52
C SER A 400 24.97 -4.13 10.54
N GLY A 401 23.98 -3.35 10.98
CA GLY A 401 22.81 -3.00 10.17
C GLY A 401 21.69 -4.04 10.23
N LEU A 402 21.48 -4.66 11.39
CA LEU A 402 20.31 -5.49 11.65
C LEU A 402 19.03 -4.76 11.23
N TYR A 403 18.27 -5.36 10.32
CA TYR A 403 16.92 -4.90 9.98
C TYR A 403 16.05 -4.98 11.23
N LEU A 404 15.52 -3.85 11.67
CA LEU A 404 14.61 -3.75 12.80
C LEU A 404 13.18 -3.71 12.28
N TYR A 405 12.86 -2.67 11.51
CA TYR A 405 11.52 -2.42 11.00
C TYR A 405 11.59 -1.71 9.64
N ALA A 406 10.68 -2.05 8.73
CA ALA A 406 10.18 -1.09 7.76
C ALA A 406 9.05 -0.32 8.42
N ASP A 407 9.12 1.00 8.37
CA ASP A 407 8.08 1.85 8.95
C ASP A 407 7.03 2.18 7.89
N GLY A 408 5.79 1.72 8.10
CA GLY A 408 4.67 1.89 7.16
C GLY A 408 4.31 3.35 6.89
N ASP A 409 4.70 4.27 7.79
CA ASP A 409 4.56 5.72 7.58
C ASP A 409 5.38 6.26 6.39
N PHE A 410 6.27 5.45 5.82
CA PHE A 410 7.03 5.77 4.61
C PHE A 410 6.59 4.95 3.39
N ASP A 411 5.55 4.13 3.49
CA ASP A 411 4.93 3.48 2.34
C ASP A 411 3.69 4.27 1.91
N ASN A 412 3.90 5.24 1.03
CA ASN A 412 2.87 6.10 0.46
C ASN A 412 1.77 5.29 -0.26
N GLY A 413 2.07 4.08 -0.75
CA GLY A 413 1.10 3.16 -1.33
C GLY A 413 0.12 2.65 -0.28
N ILE A 414 0.63 2.16 0.85
CA ILE A 414 -0.19 1.70 1.98
C ILE A 414 -0.98 2.88 2.58
N ILE A 415 -0.35 4.05 2.77
CA ILE A 415 -1.05 5.24 3.29
C ILE A 415 -2.23 5.63 2.39
N ALA A 416 -2.04 5.58 1.08
CA ALA A 416 -3.08 5.89 0.11
C ALA A 416 -4.18 4.81 0.04
N HIS A 417 -3.83 3.54 0.23
CA HIS A 417 -4.79 2.44 0.41
C HIS A 417 -5.71 2.72 1.60
N GLU A 418 -5.14 3.00 2.77
CA GLU A 418 -5.93 3.27 3.97
C GLU A 418 -6.86 4.48 3.81
N TYR A 419 -6.35 5.57 3.23
CA TYR A 419 -7.19 6.72 2.93
C TYR A 419 -8.29 6.41 1.89
N GLY A 420 -8.03 5.47 0.98
CA GLY A 420 -8.99 4.95 0.01
C GLY A 420 -10.21 4.29 0.68
N HIS A 421 -10.03 3.63 1.83
CA HIS A 421 -11.16 3.17 2.65
C HIS A 421 -11.99 4.34 3.15
N GLY A 422 -11.34 5.42 3.59
CA GLY A 422 -12.00 6.66 4.00
C GLY A 422 -12.86 7.26 2.87
N ILE A 423 -12.30 7.37 1.67
CA ILE A 423 -13.00 7.93 0.51
C ILE A 423 -14.19 7.05 0.13
N SER A 424 -13.98 5.74 -0.06
CA SER A 424 -15.03 4.82 -0.50
C SER A 424 -16.18 4.72 0.50
N ASN A 425 -15.89 4.58 1.80
CA ASN A 425 -16.94 4.51 2.84
C ASN A 425 -17.71 5.82 3.04
N ARG A 426 -17.08 6.99 2.81
CA ARG A 426 -17.80 8.27 2.86
C ARG A 426 -18.66 8.50 1.62
N LEU A 427 -18.19 8.11 0.43
CA LEU A 427 -18.94 8.34 -0.81
C LEU A 427 -20.11 7.38 -0.99
N ILE A 428 -19.91 6.08 -0.72
CA ILE A 428 -20.93 5.05 -0.91
C ILE A 428 -22.04 5.25 0.13
N GLY A 429 -23.29 5.36 -0.33
CA GLY A 429 -24.42 5.68 0.55
C GLY A 429 -24.47 7.13 1.05
N GLY A 430 -23.60 8.02 0.56
CA GLY A 430 -23.72 9.48 0.70
C GLY A 430 -23.32 10.07 2.05
N GLY A 431 -22.34 9.49 2.75
CA GLY A 431 -21.67 10.09 3.92
C GLY A 431 -22.47 10.08 5.24
N VAL A 432 -23.78 9.88 5.18
CA VAL A 432 -24.68 9.77 6.35
C VAL A 432 -24.64 8.39 7.01
N ASN A 433 -24.20 7.37 6.29
CA ASN A 433 -24.05 6.00 6.80
C ASN A 433 -22.75 5.40 6.28
N ALA A 434 -21.75 5.28 7.15
CA ALA A 434 -20.46 4.68 6.82
C ALA A 434 -20.48 3.14 6.81
N SER A 435 -21.56 2.52 7.28
CA SER A 435 -21.76 1.06 7.27
C SER A 435 -22.34 0.54 5.94
N CYS A 436 -21.96 1.12 4.81
CA CYS A 436 -22.58 0.79 3.52
C CYS A 436 -21.86 -0.27 2.69
N MET A 437 -20.64 -0.63 3.08
CA MET A 437 -19.83 -1.69 2.47
C MET A 437 -19.62 -2.85 3.44
N THR A 438 -20.67 -3.30 4.12
CA THR A 438 -20.60 -4.43 5.06
C THR A 438 -21.10 -5.74 4.46
N ASN A 439 -21.58 -5.71 3.22
CA ASN A 439 -22.11 -6.88 2.54
C ASN A 439 -20.98 -7.76 1.96
N GLY A 440 -21.25 -9.05 1.74
CA GLY A 440 -20.25 -10.05 1.39
C GLY A 440 -19.43 -9.73 0.13
N GLU A 441 -20.06 -9.15 -0.89
CA GLU A 441 -19.42 -8.81 -2.19
C GLU A 441 -18.81 -7.40 -2.27
N GLN A 442 -18.66 -6.70 -1.15
CA GLN A 442 -18.08 -5.37 -1.12
C GLN A 442 -16.67 -5.37 -1.75
N MET A 443 -16.32 -4.30 -2.49
CA MET A 443 -15.05 -4.21 -3.24
C MET A 443 -14.04 -3.24 -2.59
N GLY A 444 -14.25 -2.91 -1.31
CA GLY A 444 -13.56 -1.89 -0.50
C GLY A 444 -12.05 -1.92 -0.65
N GLU A 445 -11.46 -3.10 -0.43
CA GLU A 445 -10.03 -3.35 -0.60
C GLU A 445 -9.55 -3.04 -2.02
N GLY A 446 -10.38 -3.34 -3.02
CA GLY A 446 -10.04 -3.11 -4.42
C GLY A 446 -10.05 -1.63 -4.82
N TRP A 447 -10.98 -0.84 -4.28
CA TRP A 447 -10.91 0.62 -4.47
C TRP A 447 -9.68 1.20 -3.79
N SER A 448 -9.37 0.75 -2.57
CA SER A 448 -8.22 1.21 -1.80
C SER A 448 -6.89 0.97 -2.52
N ASP A 449 -6.66 -0.24 -3.04
CA ASP A 449 -5.47 -0.54 -3.84
C ASP A 449 -5.40 0.35 -5.09
N TRP A 450 -6.52 0.53 -5.78
CA TRP A 450 -6.58 1.40 -6.96
C TRP A 450 -6.28 2.86 -6.62
N PHE A 451 -6.79 3.38 -5.50
CA PHE A 451 -6.47 4.72 -4.98
C PHE A 451 -4.96 4.89 -4.77
N GLY A 452 -4.31 3.88 -4.17
CA GLY A 452 -2.86 3.85 -4.02
C GLY A 452 -2.14 3.86 -5.36
N LEU A 453 -2.47 2.94 -6.25
CA LEU A 453 -1.84 2.79 -7.56
C LEU A 453 -1.94 4.05 -8.43
N MET A 454 -3.09 4.75 -8.42
CA MET A 454 -3.29 5.95 -9.23
C MET A 454 -2.31 7.07 -8.90
N LEU A 455 -1.85 7.16 -7.65
CA LEU A 455 -0.85 8.15 -7.24
C LEU A 455 0.56 7.76 -7.71
N GLN A 456 0.81 6.49 -7.99
CA GLN A 456 2.15 5.95 -8.28
C GLN A 456 2.47 5.78 -9.77
N ILE A 457 1.53 6.08 -10.68
CA ILE A 457 1.77 6.02 -12.13
C ILE A 457 2.69 7.18 -12.55
N GLN A 458 3.73 6.85 -13.31
CA GLN A 458 4.73 7.80 -13.78
C GLN A 458 4.76 7.93 -15.31
N PRO A 459 5.27 9.04 -15.87
CA PRO A 459 5.58 9.13 -17.29
C PRO A 459 6.51 8.00 -17.74
N GLY A 460 6.07 7.22 -18.73
CA GLY A 460 6.85 6.11 -19.30
C GLY A 460 6.45 4.73 -18.76
N ASP A 461 5.62 4.67 -17.72
CA ASP A 461 5.05 3.41 -17.24
C ASP A 461 4.17 2.74 -18.30
N SER A 462 3.97 1.44 -18.14
CA SER A 462 3.13 0.62 -19.01
C SER A 462 2.22 -0.27 -18.18
N GLY A 463 0.96 -0.35 -18.56
CA GLY A 463 -0.02 -1.20 -17.86
C GLY A 463 0.32 -2.68 -17.89
N ALA A 464 1.05 -3.14 -18.90
CA ALA A 464 1.47 -4.54 -19.01
C ALA A 464 2.64 -4.90 -18.08
N SER A 465 3.32 -3.92 -17.49
CA SER A 465 4.38 -4.17 -16.50
C SER A 465 3.79 -4.71 -15.20
N ALA A 466 4.52 -5.57 -14.51
CA ALA A 466 4.13 -6.05 -13.19
C ALA A 466 4.27 -4.92 -12.15
N ARG A 467 3.21 -4.65 -11.39
CA ARG A 467 3.22 -3.66 -10.31
C ARG A 467 2.79 -4.31 -8.98
N GLY A 468 3.76 -4.60 -8.13
CA GLY A 468 3.50 -5.01 -6.75
C GLY A 468 3.08 -3.83 -5.87
N ILE A 469 2.49 -4.14 -4.71
CA ILE A 469 2.12 -3.16 -3.67
C ILE A 469 2.83 -3.51 -2.37
N GLY A 470 3.37 -2.51 -1.67
CA GLY A 470 3.90 -2.66 -0.32
C GLY A 470 5.25 -3.39 -0.28
N THR A 471 6.02 -3.34 -1.38
CA THR A 471 7.30 -4.07 -1.50
C THR A 471 8.31 -3.64 -0.43
N TYR A 472 8.33 -2.36 -0.07
CA TYR A 472 9.20 -1.85 0.99
C TYR A 472 8.80 -2.39 2.38
N ALA A 473 7.50 -2.44 2.67
CA ALA A 473 6.97 -2.92 3.94
C ALA A 473 7.39 -4.37 4.24
N ILE A 474 7.49 -5.19 3.19
CA ILE A 474 7.96 -6.58 3.28
C ILE A 474 9.38 -6.77 2.74
N ASN A 475 10.20 -5.71 2.69
CA ASN A 475 11.62 -5.74 2.36
C ASN A 475 11.97 -6.49 1.05
N GLN A 476 11.15 -6.29 0.03
CA GLN A 476 11.37 -6.77 -1.33
C GLN A 476 12.04 -5.67 -2.21
N PRO A 477 12.72 -6.06 -3.31
CA PRO A 477 13.11 -5.10 -4.34
C PRO A 477 11.85 -4.46 -4.97
N ILE A 478 12.02 -3.34 -5.66
CA ILE A 478 10.92 -2.63 -6.35
C ILE A 478 10.21 -3.47 -7.43
N THR A 479 10.83 -4.56 -7.87
CA THR A 479 10.26 -5.53 -8.82
C THR A 479 9.64 -6.75 -8.15
N GLY A 480 9.54 -6.75 -6.81
CA GLY A 480 8.92 -7.82 -6.05
C GLY A 480 7.41 -7.86 -6.25
N ASP A 481 6.81 -8.99 -5.90
CA ASP A 481 5.37 -9.20 -6.09
C ASP A 481 4.51 -8.37 -5.12
N GLY A 482 5.08 -7.99 -3.97
CA GLY A 482 4.37 -7.25 -2.93
C GLY A 482 3.52 -8.17 -2.04
N ILE A 483 2.46 -7.60 -1.48
CA ILE A 483 1.58 -8.25 -0.48
C ILE A 483 0.30 -8.88 -1.09
N ARG A 484 0.10 -8.77 -2.40
CA ARG A 484 -1.05 -9.30 -3.14
C ARG A 484 -0.73 -10.65 -3.78
N GLN A 485 -1.74 -11.42 -4.20
CA GLN A 485 -1.52 -12.72 -4.83
C GLN A 485 -0.78 -12.60 -6.16
N TYR A 486 -1.09 -11.55 -6.93
CA TYR A 486 -0.40 -11.23 -8.17
C TYR A 486 -0.12 -9.73 -8.26
N PRO A 487 1.01 -9.33 -8.87
CA PRO A 487 1.22 -7.94 -9.25
C PRO A 487 0.08 -7.45 -10.16
N TYR A 488 -0.30 -6.18 -10.05
CA TYR A 488 -1.26 -5.59 -10.96
C TYR A 488 -0.66 -5.39 -12.35
N SER A 489 -1.38 -5.85 -13.37
CA SER A 489 -0.95 -5.79 -14.76
C SER A 489 -2.13 -6.01 -15.71
N THR A 490 -2.09 -5.37 -16.87
CA THR A 490 -3.01 -5.62 -17.99
C THR A 490 -2.66 -6.88 -18.78
N ASN A 491 -1.48 -7.47 -18.50
CA ASN A 491 -1.04 -8.73 -19.07
C ASN A 491 -1.57 -9.91 -18.23
N PHE A 492 -2.43 -10.71 -18.82
CA PHE A 492 -3.05 -11.87 -18.17
C PHE A 492 -2.07 -12.99 -17.81
N ALA A 493 -0.85 -12.99 -18.38
CA ALA A 493 0.21 -13.89 -17.94
C ALA A 493 0.84 -13.47 -16.59
N VAL A 494 0.70 -12.20 -16.21
CA VAL A 494 1.17 -11.65 -14.93
C VAL A 494 0.04 -11.62 -13.91
N ASN A 495 -1.14 -11.11 -14.31
CA ASN A 495 -2.32 -11.06 -13.48
C ASN A 495 -3.51 -11.74 -14.18
N PRO A 496 -3.81 -13.01 -13.85
CA PRO A 496 -4.85 -13.79 -14.53
C PRO A 496 -6.26 -13.52 -14.02
N HIS A 497 -6.47 -12.66 -13.01
CA HIS A 497 -7.75 -12.54 -12.31
C HIS A 497 -8.92 -12.22 -13.24
N THR A 498 -10.00 -12.99 -13.10
CA THR A 498 -11.33 -12.72 -13.66
C THR A 498 -12.39 -12.70 -12.55
N LEU A 499 -13.64 -12.37 -12.88
CA LEU A 499 -14.76 -12.41 -11.93
C LEU A 499 -14.92 -13.79 -11.25
N ALA A 500 -14.51 -14.90 -11.88
CA ALA A 500 -14.54 -16.20 -11.19
C ALA A 500 -13.63 -16.23 -9.95
N ASP A 501 -12.48 -15.55 -10.00
CA ASP A 501 -11.52 -15.49 -8.89
C ASP A 501 -12.00 -14.58 -7.74
N SER A 502 -13.02 -13.72 -7.95
CA SER A 502 -13.61 -12.95 -6.86
C SER A 502 -14.42 -13.79 -5.87
N ASN A 503 -14.66 -15.07 -6.18
CA ASN A 503 -15.39 -16.01 -5.32
C ASN A 503 -14.50 -16.49 -4.13
N ASP A 504 -14.06 -15.54 -3.31
CA ASP A 504 -13.27 -15.77 -2.08
C ASP A 504 -13.97 -15.09 -0.90
N ASP A 505 -13.94 -15.71 0.28
CA ASP A 505 -14.49 -15.12 1.52
C ASP A 505 -13.54 -14.06 2.11
N GLU A 506 -12.27 -14.08 1.70
CA GLU A 506 -11.25 -13.13 2.09
C GLU A 506 -11.38 -11.83 1.25
N PRO A 507 -11.62 -10.66 1.88
CA PRO A 507 -11.95 -9.43 1.17
C PRO A 507 -10.79 -8.83 0.35
N HIS A 508 -9.53 -9.05 0.72
CA HIS A 508 -8.38 -8.59 -0.07
C HIS A 508 -8.27 -9.39 -1.37
N ASN A 509 -8.30 -10.72 -1.30
CA ASN A 509 -8.25 -11.62 -2.46
C ASN A 509 -9.37 -11.27 -3.45
N ARG A 510 -10.59 -11.02 -2.94
CA ARG A 510 -11.71 -10.52 -3.74
C ARG A 510 -11.38 -9.15 -4.36
N GLY A 511 -10.91 -8.22 -3.54
CA GLY A 511 -10.54 -6.86 -3.94
C GLY A 511 -9.53 -6.82 -5.08
N GLU A 512 -8.58 -7.76 -5.12
CA GLU A 512 -7.57 -7.85 -6.19
C GLU A 512 -8.20 -7.97 -7.59
N THR A 513 -9.28 -8.73 -7.74
CA THR A 513 -10.02 -8.84 -9.01
C THR A 513 -10.61 -7.49 -9.43
N TRP A 514 -11.14 -6.72 -8.47
CA TRP A 514 -11.72 -5.41 -8.73
C TRP A 514 -10.65 -4.40 -9.14
N THR A 515 -9.54 -4.34 -8.39
CA THR A 515 -8.40 -3.48 -8.72
C THR A 515 -7.82 -3.83 -10.08
N ALA A 516 -7.64 -5.11 -10.40
CA ALA A 516 -7.09 -5.54 -11.69
C ALA A 516 -7.98 -5.07 -12.85
N THR A 517 -9.30 -5.09 -12.67
CA THR A 517 -10.25 -4.58 -13.66
C THR A 517 -10.17 -3.06 -13.80
N LEU A 518 -10.08 -2.33 -12.68
CA LEU A 518 -9.91 -0.87 -12.71
C LEU A 518 -8.52 -0.45 -13.22
N TRP A 519 -7.50 -1.26 -13.05
CA TRP A 519 -6.17 -1.06 -13.62
C TRP A 519 -6.20 -1.15 -15.15
N ASP A 520 -6.86 -2.17 -15.70
CA ASP A 520 -7.13 -2.28 -17.13
C ASP A 520 -7.89 -1.05 -17.64
N LEU A 521 -8.90 -0.58 -16.88
CA LEU A 521 -9.68 0.61 -17.22
C LEU A 521 -8.81 1.86 -17.24
N THR A 522 -7.96 2.05 -16.23
CA THR A 522 -7.02 3.18 -16.14
C THR A 522 -6.12 3.23 -17.37
N TRP A 523 -5.52 2.10 -17.75
CA TRP A 523 -4.63 2.05 -18.91
C TRP A 523 -5.35 2.19 -20.24
N ALA A 524 -6.61 1.74 -20.34
CA ALA A 524 -7.45 2.01 -21.50
C ALA A 524 -7.74 3.51 -21.66
N TYR A 525 -8.09 4.20 -20.57
CA TYR A 525 -8.28 5.66 -20.57
C TYR A 525 -6.99 6.41 -20.90
N ILE A 526 -5.85 6.04 -20.29
CA ILE A 526 -4.54 6.63 -20.61
C ILE A 526 -4.18 6.38 -22.08
N SER A 527 -4.53 5.23 -22.63
CA SER A 527 -4.29 4.91 -24.04
C SER A 527 -5.10 5.79 -24.98
N LYS A 528 -6.37 6.06 -24.65
CA LYS A 528 -7.27 6.89 -25.45
C LYS A 528 -6.97 8.38 -25.34
N TYR A 529 -6.67 8.87 -24.14
CA TYR A 529 -6.60 10.30 -23.84
C TYR A 529 -5.20 10.81 -23.49
N GLY A 530 -4.20 9.93 -23.44
CA GLY A 530 -2.84 10.25 -22.97
C GLY A 530 -2.74 10.25 -21.45
N TYR A 531 -1.51 10.18 -20.92
CA TYR A 531 -1.23 10.42 -19.50
C TYR A 531 -0.87 11.89 -19.29
N ASP A 532 -1.39 12.50 -18.24
CA ASP A 532 -1.07 13.87 -17.84
C ASP A 532 -0.44 13.86 -16.44
N PRO A 533 0.82 14.31 -16.29
CA PRO A 533 1.51 14.33 -15.00
C PRO A 533 0.93 15.35 -14.01
N ASP A 534 0.11 16.32 -14.45
CA ASP A 534 -0.62 17.19 -13.52
C ASP A 534 -1.81 16.43 -12.93
N ILE A 535 -1.58 15.77 -11.80
CA ILE A 535 -2.64 15.03 -11.10
C ILE A 535 -3.70 15.93 -10.46
N TYR A 536 -3.46 17.24 -10.33
CA TYR A 536 -4.44 18.16 -9.71
C TYR A 536 -5.40 18.75 -10.74
N ASN A 537 -4.88 19.22 -11.88
CA ASN A 537 -5.68 19.95 -12.87
C ASN A 537 -5.57 19.37 -14.28
N GLY A 538 -4.92 18.23 -14.44
CA GLY A 538 -4.70 17.59 -15.72
C GLY A 538 -6.00 17.14 -16.39
N THR A 539 -5.88 16.87 -17.68
CA THR A 539 -7.01 16.47 -18.54
C THR A 539 -6.80 15.13 -19.24
N GLY A 540 -5.73 14.43 -18.87
CA GLY A 540 -5.38 13.11 -19.40
C GLY A 540 -6.35 12.02 -18.98
N GLY A 541 -6.11 10.82 -19.51
CA GLY A 541 -6.87 9.61 -19.22
C GLY A 541 -6.84 9.25 -17.73
N ASN A 542 -5.69 9.41 -17.06
CA ASN A 542 -5.57 9.24 -15.62
C ASN A 542 -6.51 10.19 -14.85
N ASN A 543 -6.58 11.48 -15.20
CA ASN A 543 -7.50 12.41 -14.54
C ASN A 543 -8.98 12.07 -14.84
N LYS A 544 -9.28 11.68 -16.08
CA LYS A 544 -10.63 11.31 -16.50
C LYS A 544 -11.15 10.08 -15.77
N VAL A 545 -10.35 9.02 -15.67
CA VAL A 545 -10.73 7.80 -14.94
C VAL A 545 -10.83 8.07 -13.44
N MET A 546 -9.98 8.95 -12.87
CA MET A 546 -10.10 9.41 -11.48
C MET A 546 -11.45 10.06 -11.19
N ARG A 547 -11.90 10.98 -12.06
CA ARG A 547 -13.24 11.57 -11.94
C ARG A 547 -14.33 10.50 -12.07
N LEU A 548 -14.24 9.64 -13.08
CA LEU A 548 -15.23 8.61 -13.37
C LEU A 548 -15.47 7.68 -12.18
N VAL A 549 -14.38 7.18 -11.56
CA VAL A 549 -14.49 6.26 -10.41
C VAL A 549 -15.08 6.96 -9.18
N ILE A 550 -14.70 8.21 -8.90
CA ILE A 550 -15.30 8.98 -7.80
C ILE A 550 -16.80 9.22 -8.04
N ASP A 551 -17.19 9.53 -9.27
CA ASP A 551 -18.60 9.71 -9.61
C ASP A 551 -19.36 8.37 -9.51
N ALA A 552 -18.76 7.25 -9.91
CA ALA A 552 -19.35 5.93 -9.77
C ALA A 552 -19.54 5.50 -8.29
N LEU A 553 -18.57 5.81 -7.42
CA LEU A 553 -18.68 5.55 -5.97
C LEU A 553 -19.89 6.27 -5.36
N LYS A 554 -20.19 7.49 -5.81
CA LYS A 554 -21.36 8.27 -5.35
C LYS A 554 -22.70 7.68 -5.80
N LEU A 555 -22.71 6.89 -6.88
CA LEU A 555 -23.90 6.20 -7.38
C LEU A 555 -24.16 4.87 -6.66
N GLN A 556 -23.16 4.35 -5.95
CA GLN A 556 -23.27 3.06 -5.28
C GLN A 556 -24.29 3.09 -4.14
N ALA A 557 -25.27 2.19 -4.24
CA ALA A 557 -26.29 1.99 -3.22
C ALA A 557 -25.69 1.33 -1.96
N CYS A 558 -26.17 1.77 -0.80
CA CYS A 558 -25.78 1.21 0.49
C CYS A 558 -26.20 -0.26 0.64
N ASN A 559 -25.30 -1.13 1.10
CA ASN A 559 -25.53 -2.57 1.29
C ASN A 559 -25.99 -3.33 0.03
N GLY A 560 -25.70 -2.79 -1.16
CA GLY A 560 -25.96 -3.43 -2.45
C GLY A 560 -24.72 -3.43 -3.35
N ALA A 561 -23.53 -3.28 -2.75
CA ALA A 561 -22.27 -3.23 -3.48
C ALA A 561 -21.88 -4.62 -4.02
N SER A 562 -21.79 -4.77 -5.32
CA SER A 562 -21.32 -5.99 -5.96
C SER A 562 -20.60 -5.66 -7.25
N PHE A 563 -19.74 -6.55 -7.74
CA PHE A 563 -18.93 -6.32 -8.93
C PHE A 563 -19.73 -5.82 -10.14
N ILE A 564 -20.89 -6.44 -10.39
CA ILE A 564 -21.78 -6.03 -11.48
C ILE A 564 -22.45 -4.69 -11.20
N SER A 565 -22.87 -4.39 -9.96
CA SER A 565 -23.42 -3.07 -9.64
C SER A 565 -22.37 -1.97 -9.71
N GLY A 566 -21.12 -2.25 -9.32
CA GLY A 566 -19.98 -1.34 -9.48
C GLY A 566 -19.68 -1.04 -10.94
N ARG A 567 -19.64 -2.07 -11.80
CA ARG A 567 -19.51 -1.91 -13.26
C ARG A 567 -20.62 -1.02 -13.81
N ASP A 568 -21.86 -1.32 -13.45
CA ASP A 568 -23.03 -0.60 -13.95
C ASP A 568 -23.04 0.86 -13.48
N ASN A 569 -22.54 1.13 -12.26
CA ASN A 569 -22.34 2.49 -11.76
C ASN A 569 -21.24 3.24 -12.55
N ILE A 570 -20.19 2.56 -13.02
CA ILE A 570 -19.20 3.17 -13.91
C ILE A 570 -19.81 3.52 -15.27
N PHE A 571 -20.67 2.66 -15.83
CA PHE A 571 -21.43 3.01 -17.04
C PHE A 571 -22.36 4.21 -16.81
N ALA A 572 -23.06 4.23 -15.67
CA ALA A 572 -23.97 5.31 -15.33
C ALA A 572 -23.22 6.64 -15.12
N ALA A 573 -22.04 6.61 -14.49
CA ALA A 573 -21.18 7.77 -14.33
C ALA A 573 -20.68 8.31 -15.69
N ASP A 574 -20.22 7.44 -16.60
CA ASP A 574 -19.83 7.86 -17.95
C ASP A 574 -21.02 8.47 -18.71
N GLN A 575 -22.19 7.84 -18.61
CA GLN A 575 -23.41 8.34 -19.23
C GLN A 575 -23.82 9.73 -18.69
N ALA A 576 -23.68 9.95 -17.38
CA ALA A 576 -24.02 11.22 -16.74
C ALA A 576 -23.02 12.34 -17.05
N THR A 577 -21.73 12.01 -17.10
CA THR A 577 -20.66 13.01 -17.20
C THR A 577 -20.26 13.31 -18.65
N THR A 578 -20.19 12.30 -19.52
CA THR A 578 -19.72 12.45 -20.91
C THR A 578 -20.83 12.24 -21.95
N GLY A 579 -21.98 11.72 -21.54
CA GLY A 579 -23.02 11.26 -22.46
C GLY A 579 -22.78 9.86 -23.01
N GLY A 580 -21.92 9.06 -22.36
CA GLY A 580 -21.64 7.67 -22.77
C GLY A 580 -20.56 7.57 -23.86
N GLN A 581 -19.60 8.51 -23.89
CA GLN A 581 -18.55 8.55 -24.93
C GLN A 581 -17.54 7.42 -24.78
N ASP A 582 -17.38 6.90 -23.57
CA ASP A 582 -16.40 5.86 -23.24
C ASP A 582 -17.04 4.50 -22.97
N TYR A 583 -18.37 4.39 -23.10
CA TYR A 583 -19.15 3.16 -22.90
C TYR A 583 -18.50 1.91 -23.51
N CYS A 584 -18.09 1.95 -24.77
CA CYS A 584 -17.56 0.78 -25.47
C CYS A 584 -16.19 0.36 -24.90
N LEU A 585 -15.35 1.34 -24.55
CA LEU A 585 -14.05 1.10 -23.94
C LEU A 585 -14.21 0.49 -22.54
N ILE A 586 -15.13 1.03 -21.74
CA ILE A 586 -15.47 0.49 -20.41
C ILE A 586 -16.00 -0.94 -20.58
N ALA A 587 -16.94 -1.16 -21.49
CA ALA A 587 -17.57 -2.46 -21.72
C ALA A 587 -16.56 -3.54 -22.11
N GLU A 588 -15.62 -3.21 -23.00
CA GLU A 588 -14.59 -4.15 -23.45
C GLU A 588 -13.63 -4.53 -22.31
N VAL A 589 -13.26 -3.59 -21.43
CA VAL A 589 -12.45 -3.86 -20.23
C VAL A 589 -13.14 -4.83 -19.28
N PHE A 590 -14.38 -4.51 -18.89
CA PHE A 590 -15.13 -5.33 -17.94
C PHE A 590 -15.43 -6.71 -18.51
N GLN A 591 -15.80 -6.80 -19.79
CA GLN A 591 -15.97 -8.07 -20.48
C GLN A 591 -14.70 -8.93 -20.43
N LYS A 592 -13.51 -8.34 -20.67
CA LYS A 592 -12.23 -9.07 -20.68
C LYS A 592 -11.90 -9.71 -19.32
N ARG A 593 -12.36 -9.11 -18.22
CA ARG A 593 -12.20 -9.60 -16.85
C ARG A 593 -13.40 -10.45 -16.37
N GLY A 594 -14.25 -10.93 -17.29
CA GLY A 594 -15.37 -11.84 -16.98
C GLY A 594 -16.64 -11.14 -16.47
N MET A 595 -16.72 -9.81 -16.59
CA MET A 595 -17.87 -9.00 -16.20
C MET A 595 -18.68 -8.54 -17.44
N GLY A 596 -18.91 -9.48 -18.37
CA GLY A 596 -19.67 -9.29 -19.61
C GLY A 596 -21.18 -9.12 -19.42
N LEU A 597 -21.91 -9.07 -20.53
CA LEU A 597 -23.34 -8.73 -20.56
C LEU A 597 -24.20 -9.60 -19.63
N ASN A 598 -23.92 -10.90 -19.57
CA ASN A 598 -24.69 -11.87 -18.79
C ASN A 598 -24.00 -12.25 -17.46
N ALA A 599 -22.94 -11.53 -17.07
CA ALA A 599 -22.25 -11.80 -15.82
C ALA A 599 -23.18 -11.46 -14.65
N SER A 600 -23.08 -12.24 -13.58
CA SER A 600 -23.96 -12.13 -12.42
C SER A 600 -23.14 -12.07 -11.16
N SER A 601 -23.43 -11.10 -10.28
CA SER A 601 -22.87 -11.11 -8.93
C SER A 601 -23.54 -12.14 -8.03
N GLY A 602 -24.70 -12.71 -8.42
CA GLY A 602 -25.47 -13.53 -7.49
C GLY A 602 -26.07 -12.67 -6.39
N SER A 603 -25.81 -12.99 -5.12
CA SER A 603 -26.30 -12.23 -3.97
C SER A 603 -25.22 -11.32 -3.41
N ALA A 604 -25.53 -10.03 -3.22
CA ALA A 604 -24.61 -9.06 -2.61
C ALA A 604 -24.09 -9.47 -1.22
N ASP A 605 -24.82 -10.32 -0.51
CA ASP A 605 -24.43 -10.86 0.81
C ASP A 605 -23.59 -12.13 0.74
N VAL A 606 -23.44 -12.74 -0.44
CA VAL A 606 -22.73 -14.00 -0.64
C VAL A 606 -21.43 -13.73 -1.41
N ALA A 607 -20.34 -13.99 -0.72
CA ALA A 607 -18.99 -13.80 -1.22
C ALA A 607 -18.61 -14.66 -2.44
N THR A 608 -19.34 -15.74 -2.72
CA THR A 608 -18.85 -16.88 -3.49
C THR A 608 -19.84 -17.42 -4.53
N ASP A 609 -20.82 -16.62 -4.97
CA ASP A 609 -21.81 -17.00 -5.98
C ASP A 609 -21.77 -16.16 -7.27
N GLN A 610 -20.66 -15.46 -7.53
CA GLN A 610 -20.47 -14.74 -8.80
C GLN A 610 -20.29 -15.71 -9.96
N VAL A 611 -20.88 -15.37 -11.09
CA VAL A 611 -20.80 -16.11 -12.36
C VAL A 611 -20.22 -15.20 -13.42
N GLU A 612 -19.03 -15.54 -13.90
CA GLU A 612 -18.38 -14.83 -14.99
C GLU A 612 -19.08 -15.07 -16.33
N ASP A 613 -19.01 -14.04 -17.17
CA ASP A 613 -19.44 -14.10 -18.56
C ASP A 613 -18.56 -13.18 -19.40
N PHE A 614 -18.28 -13.60 -20.62
CA PHE A 614 -17.45 -12.84 -21.57
C PHE A 614 -18.28 -12.38 -22.78
N THR A 615 -19.62 -12.44 -22.71
CA THR A 615 -20.50 -12.01 -23.79
C THR A 615 -20.35 -10.49 -23.99
N PRO A 616 -20.08 -10.02 -25.23
CA PRO A 616 -19.93 -8.60 -25.50
C PRO A 616 -21.25 -7.84 -25.30
N PHE A 617 -21.11 -6.60 -24.85
CA PHE A 617 -22.24 -5.69 -24.76
C PHE A 617 -22.67 -5.23 -26.16
N PRO A 618 -23.97 -4.94 -26.38
CA PRO A 618 -24.42 -4.35 -27.62
C PRO A 618 -23.68 -3.04 -27.90
N PRO A 619 -23.21 -2.78 -29.14
CA PRO A 619 -22.54 -1.53 -29.46
C PRO A 619 -23.51 -0.35 -29.24
N GLY A 620 -23.15 0.53 -28.31
CA GLY A 620 -23.84 1.79 -28.08
C GLY A 620 -23.67 2.79 -29.23
N PRO A 621 -24.37 3.94 -29.18
CA PRO A 621 -24.38 4.95 -30.26
C PRO A 621 -22.99 5.51 -30.60
N ASN A 622 -22.08 5.50 -29.63
CA ASN A 622 -20.72 6.01 -29.75
C ASN A 622 -19.68 4.91 -30.06
N CYS A 623 -20.12 3.66 -30.27
CA CYS A 623 -19.25 2.58 -30.73
C CYS A 623 -19.07 2.71 -32.24
N VAL A 624 -18.01 3.39 -32.68
CA VAL A 624 -17.63 3.38 -34.09
C VAL A 624 -17.23 1.93 -34.45
N LEU A 625 -17.91 1.34 -35.43
CA LEU A 625 -17.89 -0.07 -35.84
C LEU A 625 -16.53 -0.61 -36.35
N SER A 626 -15.38 -0.02 -35.99
CA SER A 626 -14.09 -0.45 -36.54
C SER A 626 -12.88 -0.32 -35.63
N ILE A 627 -13.03 0.00 -34.35
CA ILE A 627 -11.90 -0.04 -33.41
C ILE A 627 -12.29 -1.04 -32.33
N ASN A 628 -11.78 -2.28 -32.47
CA ASN A 628 -11.65 -3.12 -31.29
C ASN A 628 -10.57 -2.45 -30.44
N TYR A 629 -10.93 -1.87 -29.29
CA TYR A 629 -9.97 -1.09 -28.50
C TYR A 629 -8.81 -1.97 -28.01
N PHE A 630 -8.99 -3.30 -27.97
CA PHE A 630 -7.93 -4.26 -27.64
C PHE A 630 -7.46 -5.16 -28.80
N SER A 631 -7.95 -5.00 -30.03
CA SER A 631 -7.34 -5.70 -31.18
C SER A 631 -6.94 -4.76 -32.33
N ASN A 632 -5.63 -4.53 -32.37
CA ASN A 632 -4.80 -3.99 -33.46
C ASN A 632 -4.30 -2.53 -33.40
N GLU A 633 -4.45 -1.79 -32.29
CA GLU A 633 -3.89 -0.42 -32.16
C GLU A 633 -2.76 -0.23 -31.13
N GLU A 634 -2.17 -1.30 -30.61
CA GLU A 634 -1.00 -1.18 -29.72
C GLU A 634 0.33 -1.00 -30.45
N LEU A 635 0.35 -0.99 -31.80
CA LEU A 635 1.59 -0.92 -32.57
C LEU A 635 2.04 0.52 -32.88
N ILE A 636 1.16 1.49 -33.18
CA ILE A 636 1.56 2.85 -33.61
C ILE A 636 0.70 3.94 -32.97
N ARG A 637 1.33 4.98 -32.39
CA ARG A 637 0.68 6.17 -31.83
C ARG A 637 1.30 7.45 -32.38
N VAL A 638 0.49 8.47 -32.64
CA VAL A 638 0.94 9.80 -33.07
C VAL A 638 0.44 10.89 -32.12
N TYR A 639 1.33 11.62 -31.45
CA TYR A 639 0.97 12.61 -30.43
C TYR A 639 2.00 13.74 -30.29
N PRO A 640 1.62 14.93 -29.80
CA PRO A 640 0.25 15.38 -29.57
C PRO A 640 -0.49 15.61 -30.89
N ASN A 641 -1.79 15.31 -30.90
CA ASN A 641 -2.66 15.58 -32.03
C ASN A 641 -4.04 16.03 -31.50
N PRO A 642 -4.40 17.33 -31.57
CA PRO A 642 -3.74 18.39 -32.34
C PRO A 642 -2.37 18.82 -31.78
N SER A 643 -1.44 19.17 -32.68
CA SER A 643 -0.07 19.58 -32.40
C SER A 643 0.13 21.09 -32.58
N ASN A 644 1.10 21.67 -31.86
CA ASN A 644 1.60 23.03 -32.13
C ASN A 644 2.71 23.06 -33.20
N GLY A 645 2.92 21.96 -33.92
CA GLY A 645 3.94 21.79 -34.95
C GLY A 645 5.02 20.77 -34.61
N LEU A 646 5.07 20.19 -33.40
CA LEU A 646 5.91 19.03 -33.10
C LEU A 646 5.04 17.78 -32.89
N VAL A 647 5.28 16.72 -33.67
CA VAL A 647 4.47 15.49 -33.64
C VAL A 647 5.40 14.29 -33.43
N ASN A 648 5.16 13.51 -32.39
CA ASN A 648 5.85 12.26 -32.12
C ASN A 648 5.10 11.08 -32.73
N VAL A 649 5.84 10.14 -33.29
CA VAL A 649 5.35 8.87 -33.79
C VAL A 649 6.03 7.76 -33.00
N ARG A 650 5.26 7.01 -32.23
CA ARG A 650 5.72 5.88 -31.43
C ARG A 650 5.26 4.58 -32.09
N ILE A 651 6.18 3.65 -32.34
CA ILE A 651 5.84 2.30 -32.80
C ILE A 651 6.33 1.31 -31.74
N ASN A 652 5.40 0.65 -31.03
CA ASN A 652 5.76 -0.29 -29.97
C ASN A 652 6.33 -1.58 -30.56
N GLN A 653 7.37 -2.13 -29.93
CA GLN A 653 7.99 -3.40 -30.30
C GLN A 653 8.52 -3.48 -31.75
N PHE A 654 8.86 -2.35 -32.38
CA PHE A 654 9.34 -2.32 -33.76
C PHE A 654 10.76 -1.78 -33.87
N VAL A 655 11.69 -2.62 -34.34
CA VAL A 655 13.04 -2.19 -34.70
C VAL A 655 13.26 -2.39 -36.20
N GLY A 656 13.60 -1.32 -36.91
CA GLY A 656 13.93 -1.41 -38.32
C GLY A 656 13.65 -0.14 -39.13
N LYS A 657 13.60 -0.30 -40.44
CA LYS A 657 13.41 0.81 -41.37
C LYS A 657 11.94 1.25 -41.44
N VAL A 658 11.70 2.56 -41.32
CA VAL A 658 10.36 3.18 -41.42
C VAL A 658 10.44 4.47 -42.21
N ASN A 659 9.50 4.68 -43.13
CA ASN A 659 9.31 5.94 -43.85
C ASN A 659 8.11 6.70 -43.28
N PHE A 660 8.30 8.01 -43.06
CA PHE A 660 7.30 8.96 -42.57
C PHE A 660 7.03 10.02 -43.65
N GLN A 661 5.80 10.13 -44.10
CA GLN A 661 5.36 11.15 -45.06
C GLN A 661 4.20 11.96 -44.50
N VAL A 662 4.26 13.29 -44.58
CA VAL A 662 3.10 14.14 -44.29
C VAL A 662 2.57 14.71 -45.59
N VAL A 663 1.26 14.62 -45.79
CA VAL A 663 0.56 15.05 -46.99
C VAL A 663 -0.48 16.10 -46.61
N ASP A 664 -0.58 17.18 -47.39
CA ASP A 664 -1.64 18.17 -47.23
C ASP A 664 -2.99 17.67 -47.78
N ILE A 665 -4.06 18.44 -47.55
CA ILE A 665 -5.42 18.10 -48.03
C ILE A 665 -5.55 18.01 -49.56
N ASN A 666 -4.59 18.57 -50.31
CA ASN A 666 -4.56 18.54 -51.77
C ASN A 666 -3.74 17.35 -52.30
N GLY A 667 -3.23 16.50 -51.42
CA GLY A 667 -2.43 15.33 -51.79
C GLY A 667 -0.95 15.64 -52.04
N ARG A 668 -0.46 16.84 -51.70
CA ARG A 668 0.95 17.20 -51.85
C ARG A 668 1.75 16.75 -50.64
N ILE A 669 2.87 16.08 -50.87
CA ILE A 669 3.82 15.71 -49.82
C ILE A 669 4.53 16.99 -49.32
N VAL A 670 4.43 17.25 -48.02
CA VAL A 670 4.99 18.42 -47.32
C VAL A 670 6.09 18.07 -46.31
N PHE A 671 6.23 16.79 -45.98
CA PHE A 671 7.34 16.22 -45.22
C PHE A 671 7.57 14.78 -45.72
N ASP A 672 8.84 14.39 -45.87
CA ASP A 672 9.23 13.01 -46.19
C ASP A 672 10.56 12.71 -45.50
N SER A 673 10.59 11.68 -44.67
CA SER A 673 11.79 11.26 -43.94
C SER A 673 11.78 9.76 -43.76
N THR A 674 12.93 9.14 -43.97
CA THR A 674 13.16 7.72 -43.67
C THR A 674 14.07 7.60 -42.46
N ASP A 675 13.70 6.75 -41.51
CA ASP A 675 14.57 6.28 -40.45
C ASP A 675 15.02 4.86 -40.75
N GLU A 676 16.33 4.65 -40.89
CA GLU A 676 16.89 3.33 -41.18
C GLU A 676 16.93 2.42 -39.93
N ASN A 677 16.93 3.01 -38.73
CA ASN A 677 17.05 2.30 -37.44
C ASN A 677 16.03 2.82 -36.43
N PHE A 678 14.76 2.89 -36.82
CA PHE A 678 13.68 3.24 -35.89
C PHE A 678 13.62 2.17 -34.79
N ASN A 679 13.40 2.59 -33.54
CA ASN A 679 13.38 1.68 -32.38
C ASN A 679 12.06 1.76 -31.60
N ILE A 680 11.66 2.95 -31.15
CA ILE A 680 10.47 3.10 -30.30
C ILE A 680 9.70 4.36 -30.68
N GLU A 681 10.37 5.50 -30.76
CA GLU A 681 9.70 6.79 -30.98
C GLU A 681 10.58 7.73 -31.82
N LYS A 682 9.94 8.56 -32.64
CA LYS A 682 10.57 9.63 -33.39
C LYS A 682 9.73 10.90 -33.38
N SER A 683 10.35 12.02 -33.07
CA SER A 683 9.75 13.34 -33.20
C SER A 683 9.91 13.87 -34.62
N ILE A 684 8.84 14.43 -35.16
CA ILE A 684 8.75 15.10 -36.46
C ILE A 684 8.44 16.57 -36.20
N ASP A 685 9.34 17.44 -36.63
CA ASP A 685 9.15 18.89 -36.59
C ASP A 685 8.44 19.36 -37.87
N LEU A 686 7.24 19.91 -37.68
CA LEU A 686 6.32 20.45 -38.66
C LEU A 686 5.98 21.93 -38.37
N ASN A 687 6.76 22.61 -37.52
CA ASN A 687 6.51 24.01 -37.13
C ASN A 687 6.53 24.98 -38.32
N TYR A 688 7.13 24.58 -39.44
CA TYR A 688 7.20 25.35 -40.68
C TYR A 688 5.93 25.23 -41.55
N LEU A 689 5.01 24.32 -41.21
CA LEU A 689 3.76 24.14 -41.93
C LEU A 689 2.68 25.11 -41.46
N GLN A 690 1.75 25.46 -42.35
CA GLN A 690 0.62 26.31 -41.99
C GLN A 690 -0.35 25.55 -41.08
N LYS A 691 -1.05 26.28 -40.21
CA LYS A 691 -2.13 25.74 -39.38
C LYS A 691 -3.18 25.10 -40.27
N GLY A 692 -3.55 23.85 -39.99
CA GLY A 692 -4.40 23.07 -40.89
C GLY A 692 -4.39 21.58 -40.60
N MET A 693 -5.11 20.84 -41.45
CA MET A 693 -5.17 19.38 -41.38
C MET A 693 -4.17 18.76 -42.37
N TYR A 694 -3.49 17.72 -41.94
CA TYR A 694 -2.56 16.94 -42.74
C TYR A 694 -2.80 15.44 -42.49
N ILE A 695 -2.25 14.60 -43.35
CA ILE A 695 -2.25 13.15 -43.21
C ILE A 695 -0.80 12.70 -43.06
N LEU A 696 -0.45 12.14 -41.90
CA LEU A 696 0.79 11.41 -41.69
C LEU A 696 0.61 9.98 -42.22
N LYS A 697 1.58 9.52 -43.00
CA LYS A 697 1.71 8.16 -43.48
C LYS A 697 2.99 7.56 -42.92
N VAL A 698 2.88 6.36 -42.37
CA VAL A 698 4.00 5.58 -41.83
C VAL A 698 4.05 4.27 -42.59
N SER A 699 5.15 4.01 -43.31
CA SER A 699 5.24 2.85 -44.21
C SER A 699 6.59 2.13 -44.17
N ASN A 700 6.56 0.81 -44.37
CA ASN A 700 7.71 -0.04 -44.69
C ASN A 700 7.26 -1.25 -45.55
N GLU A 701 8.07 -2.30 -45.68
CA GLU A 701 7.75 -3.50 -46.48
C GLU A 701 6.53 -4.30 -45.98
N SER A 702 6.19 -4.23 -44.68
CA SER A 702 5.10 -4.96 -44.02
C SER A 702 4.11 -4.08 -43.25
N LEU A 703 4.36 -2.76 -43.16
CA LEU A 703 3.61 -1.78 -42.40
C LEU A 703 3.09 -0.67 -43.32
N ASN A 704 1.81 -0.35 -43.21
CA ASN A 704 1.20 0.80 -43.88
C ASN A 704 0.13 1.40 -42.99
N TYR A 705 0.42 2.54 -42.39
CA TYR A 705 -0.43 3.24 -41.42
C TYR A 705 -0.63 4.68 -41.85
N ASN A 706 -1.84 5.21 -41.69
CA ASN A 706 -2.16 6.59 -42.02
C ASN A 706 -2.96 7.21 -40.87
N GLU A 707 -2.56 8.39 -40.40
CA GLU A 707 -3.24 9.12 -39.35
C GLU A 707 -3.42 10.59 -39.71
N LYS A 708 -4.59 11.13 -39.40
CA LYS A 708 -4.89 12.54 -39.58
C LYS A 708 -4.24 13.35 -38.45
N ILE A 709 -3.39 14.30 -38.78
CA ILE A 709 -2.78 15.23 -37.81
C ILE A 709 -3.32 16.66 -38.01
N ILE A 710 -3.54 17.38 -36.90
CA ILE A 710 -4.03 18.76 -36.90
C ILE A 710 -2.95 19.67 -36.33
N ILE A 711 -2.49 20.67 -37.09
CA ILE A 711 -1.51 21.69 -36.63
C ILE A 711 -2.28 22.96 -36.24
N LYS A 712 -2.14 23.40 -34.99
CA LYS A 712 -2.91 24.49 -34.37
C LYS A 712 -2.32 25.89 -34.50
#